data_AF-A0A7V3QYT5-F1
#
_entry.id   AF-A0A7V3QYT5-F1
#
_cell.length_a   1.000
_cell.length_b   1.000
_cell.length_c   1.000
_cell.angle_alpha   90.00
_cell.angle_beta   90.00
_cell.angle_gamma   90.00
#
_symmetry.space_group_name_H-M   'P 1'
#
loop_
_entity.id
_entity.type
_entity.pdbx_description
1 polymer ?
#
loop_
_entity_poly.entity_id
_entity_poly.type
_entity_poly.pdbx_seq_one_letter_code
_entity_poly.pdbx_strand_id
1 'polypeptide(L)'
;PGHLPGLRGARARWPQPLPAGFHRLVVQLGRRTAEGLLLVAPRRAYAAPAEQMGPRWGLFAPLYSLRAGGPVPAGSFAQLPALAALAAERGGSLAATLPLHAAFLDEPFDPSPYAPVSRLFLNEYYLDLAALPEWAASEEARALVDSPAFREEADRLRSAGNVHYRRSSALKRRAIEVCVRGLMATAGPRRARFERFLREEPELSAYAAFRAITERRREGWPAWEERLRCGAWRDEDYDRSAFLAHAYAQFAAREQMEEAHDGARKRGVGLYLDYPLGVHPEGFDTWRHQGLFARGVSAGAPPDPFFSGGQDWGFPPLHPAALQSEEGIAYLRASISAAMRHADLLRIDHVMGLHRLFWVPSGFPAREGLYVRYPAGLLYGLVCLESRRHGTEIVGEDLGTVPAEVRRTMAGRGLRRMWVFPFETSASSPPPSEAVPPGALAALNTHDMPPFASYWRGLDVQDRLELGLLDPEGARREGEERRAIRENVARQLGISAGTDDAQTRAALLALLRELGGSRARFLVVSLEDLWGETVPQNWPGVTGARPNWSRFLRYSLEESAARPDVAEALELLKTAASRGESMEKSDKTQPEGRGLPPADALSLTEEDRYLFNEGSHTRLYRRLGAHPCEREGKGGVHFAVWAPNAEAVSVIGDFNRWAPGSHPLTPSGSSGLWEGFVEGARKGDRYKFHIDSRVNGYKVDKADPFALWAETPPRTASIVWDLDYAWNDGGWMAERAQRQTLEAPVSIYEVHLGSWARVPEEGGRSLGYRELAPKLAAYVKEAGFTHVELMPVMEHPFYGSWGYQCTGYFAPTSRYGTPQDLMALIDTLHQQGIGVILDWVPSHFPTDEHGLGFFDGTHLFEHEDPRRGFHPDWGSAIFNYGRHEVRSFLLSSAFFWLECYHADGIRVDAVASMLYLDYSRKEGEWEPNAFGGRENLEAIDFLKRLNTEIYAAFPDVQTWAEESTAWPMVSRPTYAGGLGFGLKWDMGWMHDTLEYFRRDPIHRRYHHGELTFRALYAFTENFVLPLSHDEVVHGKGSLLGRMPGDDWQRFANLRALLATQFAQPG
;
A
#
# COMPACT_ATOMS: atom_id res chain seq x y z
N PRO A 1 -0.34 -23.99 -40.78
CA PRO A 1 0.18 -23.04 -39.76
C PRO A 1 1.29 -23.70 -38.95
N GLY A 2 2.52 -23.62 -39.46
CA GLY A 2 3.68 -24.33 -38.90
C GLY A 2 4.17 -23.69 -37.61
N HIS A 3 4.16 -24.48 -36.53
CA HIS A 3 4.85 -24.16 -35.29
C HIS A 3 6.36 -24.29 -35.49
N LEU A 4 7.07 -23.18 -35.35
CA LEU A 4 8.52 -23.15 -35.13
C LEU A 4 8.77 -23.15 -33.61
N PRO A 5 9.31 -24.23 -33.02
CA PRO A 5 9.81 -24.21 -31.64
C PRO A 5 11.25 -23.65 -31.67
N GLY A 6 11.53 -22.56 -30.95
CA GLY A 6 12.93 -22.13 -30.78
C GLY A 6 13.24 -20.65 -30.53
N LEU A 7 12.27 -19.73 -30.53
CA LEU A 7 12.53 -18.32 -30.18
C LEU A 7 11.74 -17.93 -28.92
N ARG A 8 12.29 -18.19 -27.73
CA ARG A 8 11.83 -17.57 -26.48
C ARG A 8 12.79 -16.44 -26.07
N GLY A 9 12.36 -15.21 -26.31
CA GLY A 9 12.75 -13.99 -25.59
C GLY A 9 14.14 -13.40 -25.88
N ALA A 10 14.24 -12.50 -26.87
CA ALA A 10 15.33 -11.52 -26.88
C ALA A 10 15.01 -10.43 -25.84
N ARG A 11 15.92 -10.17 -24.90
CA ARG A 11 15.83 -9.04 -23.96
C ARG A 11 16.67 -7.89 -24.48
N ALA A 12 16.07 -6.72 -24.63
CA ALA A 12 16.78 -5.49 -24.94
C ALA A 12 16.70 -4.57 -23.72
N ARG A 13 17.84 -4.08 -23.25
CA ARG A 13 17.92 -3.04 -22.23
C ARG A 13 17.80 -1.69 -22.92
N TRP A 14 17.00 -0.80 -22.33
CA TRP A 14 16.91 0.55 -22.86
C TRP A 14 18.23 1.27 -22.59
N PRO A 15 18.88 1.86 -23.60
CA PRO A 15 20.23 2.41 -23.45
C PRO A 15 20.28 3.65 -22.55
N GLN A 16 19.14 4.32 -22.33
CA GLN A 16 19.00 5.50 -21.48
C GLN A 16 17.63 5.53 -20.78
N PRO A 17 17.49 6.22 -19.64
CA PRO A 17 16.20 6.44 -18.99
C PRO A 17 15.27 7.20 -19.93
N LEU A 18 14.09 6.64 -20.21
CA LEU A 18 13.06 7.36 -20.94
C LEU A 18 12.44 8.45 -20.05
N PRO A 19 12.10 9.63 -20.61
CA PRO A 19 11.34 10.62 -19.86
C PRO A 19 9.95 10.08 -19.53
N ALA A 20 9.38 10.55 -18.42
CA ALA A 20 8.02 10.17 -18.04
C ALA A 20 7.02 10.59 -19.14
N GLY A 21 6.15 9.67 -19.55
CA GLY A 21 5.21 9.89 -20.64
C GLY A 21 4.80 8.61 -21.36
N PHE A 22 4.16 8.83 -22.51
CA PHE A 22 3.67 7.77 -23.39
C PHE A 22 4.61 7.67 -24.60
N HIS A 23 5.13 6.47 -24.82
CA HIS A 23 6.08 6.17 -25.89
C HIS A 23 5.53 5.07 -26.77
N ARG A 24 6.00 4.99 -28.02
CA ARG A 24 5.68 3.88 -28.91
C ARG A 24 6.90 2.98 -29.05
N LEU A 25 6.78 1.74 -28.60
CA LEU A 25 7.77 0.70 -28.81
C LEU A 25 7.47 0.04 -30.15
N VAL A 26 8.43 0.10 -31.08
CA VAL A 26 8.36 -0.58 -32.37
C VAL A 26 9.46 -1.63 -32.42
N VAL A 27 9.08 -2.89 -32.58
CA VAL A 27 9.99 -4.03 -32.70
C VAL A 27 9.94 -4.52 -34.14
N GLN A 28 11.07 -4.42 -34.84
CA GLN A 28 11.22 -4.92 -36.20
C GLN A 28 12.09 -6.18 -36.22
N LEU A 29 11.53 -7.29 -36.69
CA LEU A 29 12.20 -8.59 -36.85
C LEU A 29 12.16 -8.99 -38.33
N GLY A 30 13.23 -8.67 -39.06
CA GLY A 30 13.30 -8.82 -40.51
C GLY A 30 12.26 -7.94 -41.21
N ARG A 31 11.27 -8.57 -41.87
CA ARG A 31 10.14 -7.88 -42.53
C ARG A 31 8.89 -7.75 -41.65
N ARG A 32 8.90 -8.29 -40.42
CA ARG A 32 7.76 -8.19 -39.50
C ARG A 32 7.97 -7.03 -38.55
N THR A 33 6.92 -6.24 -38.33
CA THR A 33 6.90 -5.14 -37.38
C THR A 33 5.80 -5.39 -36.37
N ALA A 34 6.11 -5.25 -35.08
CA ALA A 34 5.15 -5.20 -33.98
C ALA A 34 5.29 -3.85 -33.29
N GLU A 35 4.17 -3.24 -32.89
CA GLU A 35 4.17 -1.99 -32.15
C GLU A 35 3.32 -2.11 -30.87
N GLY A 36 3.65 -1.32 -29.85
CA GLY A 36 2.89 -1.23 -28.62
C GLY A 36 3.16 0.06 -27.86
N LEU A 37 2.19 0.46 -27.04
CA LEU A 37 2.31 1.60 -26.14
C LEU A 37 3.18 1.24 -24.94
N LEU A 38 4.14 2.11 -24.61
CA LEU A 38 4.99 2.03 -23.43
C LEU A 38 4.72 3.24 -22.53
N LEU A 39 4.18 2.99 -21.34
CA LEU A 39 4.00 4.00 -20.31
C LEU A 39 5.23 4.05 -19.40
N VAL A 40 5.83 5.22 -19.29
CA VAL A 40 6.89 5.52 -18.31
C VAL A 40 6.33 6.50 -17.30
N ALA A 41 6.16 6.07 -16.06
CA ALA A 41 5.52 6.84 -15.00
C ALA A 41 6.49 7.16 -13.85
N PRO A 42 6.35 8.32 -13.19
CA PRO A 42 7.07 8.59 -11.96
C PRO A 42 6.67 7.59 -10.86
N ARG A 43 7.61 7.27 -9.96
CA ARG A 43 7.35 6.32 -8.87
C ARG A 43 6.29 6.81 -7.89
N ARG A 44 6.26 8.12 -7.62
CA ARG A 44 5.35 8.76 -6.66
C ARG A 44 4.53 9.85 -7.32
N ALA A 45 3.30 10.03 -6.86
CA ALA A 45 2.43 11.16 -7.14
C ALA A 45 3.08 12.49 -6.74
N TYR A 46 2.44 13.58 -7.12
CA TYR A 46 2.82 14.92 -6.68
C TYR A 46 2.56 15.07 -5.18
N ALA A 47 3.51 15.72 -4.49
CA ALA A 47 3.37 16.18 -3.13
C ALA A 47 3.83 17.63 -3.10
N ALA A 48 3.00 18.54 -2.61
CA ALA A 48 3.43 19.92 -2.45
C ALA A 48 4.60 20.01 -1.44
N PRO A 49 5.53 20.98 -1.60
CA PRO A 49 6.60 21.19 -0.64
C PRO A 49 6.08 21.29 0.79
N ALA A 50 6.75 20.60 1.72
CA ALA A 50 6.40 20.61 3.13
C ALA A 50 6.89 21.92 3.76
N GLU A 51 6.03 22.93 3.79
CA GLU A 51 6.18 24.07 4.69
C GLU A 51 4.99 24.09 5.65
N GLN A 52 5.31 24.30 6.94
CA GLN A 52 4.45 24.26 8.14
C GLN A 52 3.95 22.86 8.56
N MET A 53 4.14 22.55 9.85
CA MET A 53 3.74 21.29 10.48
C MET A 53 2.50 21.53 11.36
N GLY A 54 1.38 20.96 10.93
CA GLY A 54 0.03 21.11 11.47
C GLY A 54 -1.00 20.81 10.36
N PRO A 55 -2.21 20.31 10.68
CA PRO A 55 -3.20 19.99 9.66
C PRO A 55 -3.69 21.24 8.96
N ARG A 56 -3.55 21.26 7.64
CA ARG A 56 -4.22 22.24 6.77
C ARG A 56 -5.71 21.91 6.76
N TRP A 57 -6.54 22.74 7.38
CA TRP A 57 -7.98 22.46 7.42
C TRP A 57 -8.73 23.08 6.23
N GLY A 58 -9.93 22.58 5.94
CA GLY A 58 -10.82 23.13 4.92
C GLY A 58 -12.28 22.76 5.12
N LEU A 59 -13.14 23.37 4.29
CA LEU A 59 -14.59 23.21 4.35
C LEU A 59 -15.11 22.37 3.20
N PHE A 60 -16.00 21.42 3.52
CA PHE A 60 -16.75 20.65 2.55
C PHE A 60 -18.20 21.13 2.47
N ALA A 61 -18.69 21.36 1.24
CA ALA A 61 -20.11 21.58 0.96
C ALA A 61 -20.47 21.06 -0.44
N PRO A 62 -21.58 20.29 -0.61
CA PRO A 62 -22.05 19.89 -1.93
C PRO A 62 -22.49 21.11 -2.75
N LEU A 63 -21.91 21.33 -3.93
CA LEU A 63 -22.18 22.54 -4.71
C LEU A 63 -23.65 22.68 -5.11
N TYR A 64 -24.34 21.56 -5.37
CA TYR A 64 -25.78 21.58 -5.71
C TYR A 64 -26.66 22.13 -4.58
N SER A 65 -26.21 21.96 -3.34
CA SER A 65 -26.98 22.28 -2.14
C SER A 65 -26.84 23.74 -1.70
N LEU A 66 -25.94 24.49 -2.34
CA LEU A 66 -25.74 25.91 -2.08
C LEU A 66 -26.75 26.75 -2.87
N ARG A 67 -27.46 27.64 -2.17
CA ARG A 67 -28.36 28.61 -2.80
C ARG A 67 -27.55 29.68 -3.53
N ALA A 68 -27.94 30.03 -4.76
CA ALA A 68 -27.31 31.10 -5.54
C ALA A 68 -28.29 32.26 -5.75
N GLY A 69 -27.78 33.50 -5.72
CA GLY A 69 -28.54 34.73 -5.95
C GLY A 69 -28.82 35.04 -7.43
N GLY A 70 -28.46 34.15 -8.35
CA GLY A 70 -28.57 34.36 -9.80
C GLY A 70 -30.01 34.35 -10.34
N PRO A 71 -30.18 34.53 -11.67
CA PRO A 71 -31.49 34.48 -12.31
C PRO A 71 -32.17 33.11 -12.16
N VAL A 72 -31.38 32.04 -12.05
CA VAL A 72 -31.85 30.70 -11.69
C VAL A 72 -31.26 30.32 -10.33
N PRO A 73 -32.08 30.06 -9.29
CA PRO A 73 -31.62 29.82 -7.92
C PRO A 73 -31.12 28.37 -7.74
N ALA A 74 -29.99 28.07 -8.36
CA ALA A 74 -29.37 26.76 -8.38
C ALA A 74 -27.87 26.89 -8.12
N GLY A 75 -27.26 25.84 -7.55
CA GLY A 75 -25.81 25.79 -7.36
C GLY A 75 -25.03 26.13 -8.65
N SER A 76 -23.86 26.75 -8.50
CA SER A 76 -23.00 27.17 -9.60
C SER A 76 -21.51 27.16 -9.24
N PHE A 77 -20.65 27.12 -10.25
CA PHE A 77 -19.19 27.16 -10.08
C PHE A 77 -18.71 28.42 -9.32
N ALA A 78 -19.46 29.52 -9.36
CA ALA A 78 -19.15 30.75 -8.64
C ALA A 78 -19.16 30.58 -7.10
N GLN A 79 -19.78 29.52 -6.57
CA GLN A 79 -19.80 29.26 -5.14
C GLN A 79 -18.54 28.55 -4.64
N LEU A 80 -17.72 27.96 -5.52
CA LEU A 80 -16.41 27.41 -5.13
C LEU A 80 -15.46 28.48 -4.59
N PRO A 81 -15.22 29.61 -5.29
CA PRO A 81 -14.39 30.68 -4.73
C PRO A 81 -15.04 31.37 -3.51
N ALA A 82 -16.38 31.33 -3.37
CA ALA A 82 -17.07 31.83 -2.18
C ALA A 82 -16.85 30.91 -0.96
N LEU A 83 -16.93 29.58 -1.13
CA LEU A 83 -16.59 28.61 -0.10
C LEU A 83 -15.11 28.72 0.28
N ALA A 84 -14.24 28.92 -0.71
CA ALA A 84 -12.83 29.18 -0.48
C ALA A 84 -12.60 30.49 0.29
N ALA A 85 -13.35 31.55 0.00
CA ALA A 85 -13.28 32.80 0.75
C ALA A 85 -13.66 32.60 2.22
N LEU A 86 -14.76 31.89 2.50
CA LEU A 86 -15.18 31.57 3.85
C LEU A 86 -14.11 30.78 4.63
N ALA A 87 -13.47 29.81 3.99
CA ALA A 87 -12.35 29.09 4.58
C ALA A 87 -11.15 30.02 4.83
N ALA A 88 -10.74 30.80 3.82
CA ALA A 88 -9.58 31.70 3.87
C ALA A 88 -9.68 32.75 4.98
N GLU A 89 -10.85 33.37 5.17
CA GLU A 89 -11.10 34.39 6.20
C GLU A 89 -10.81 33.88 7.61
N ARG A 90 -10.87 32.56 7.82
CA ARG A 90 -10.60 31.90 9.10
C ARG A 90 -9.29 31.12 9.11
N GLY A 91 -8.45 31.24 8.08
CA GLY A 91 -7.16 30.54 7.98
C GLY A 91 -7.24 29.11 7.47
N GLY A 92 -8.38 28.73 6.89
CA GLY A 92 -8.55 27.47 6.15
C GLY A 92 -7.86 27.54 4.79
N SER A 93 -7.56 26.37 4.24
CA SER A 93 -6.65 26.24 3.09
C SER A 93 -7.14 25.28 2.02
N LEU A 94 -8.33 24.70 2.20
CA LEU A 94 -9.03 23.87 1.23
C LEU A 94 -10.53 24.22 1.14
N ALA A 95 -11.08 24.15 -0.06
CA ALA A 95 -12.51 24.14 -0.33
C ALA A 95 -12.89 22.85 -1.07
N ALA A 96 -13.81 22.09 -0.50
CA ALA A 96 -14.09 20.71 -0.83
C ALA A 96 -15.53 20.54 -1.33
N THR A 97 -15.74 19.76 -2.39
CA THR A 97 -17.09 19.45 -2.89
C THR A 97 -17.17 18.06 -3.53
N LEU A 98 -18.37 17.65 -3.91
CA LEU A 98 -18.69 16.39 -4.57
C LEU A 98 -18.25 16.37 -6.05
N PRO A 99 -18.31 15.23 -6.75
CA PRO A 99 -18.05 15.17 -8.18
C PRO A 99 -18.86 16.21 -8.97
N LEU A 100 -18.19 16.92 -9.87
CA LEU A 100 -18.79 17.98 -10.71
C LEU A 100 -19.10 17.51 -12.14
N HIS A 101 -19.18 16.20 -12.33
CA HIS A 101 -19.34 15.57 -13.64
C HIS A 101 -20.78 15.63 -14.14
N ALA A 102 -20.93 15.61 -15.48
CA ALA A 102 -22.22 15.67 -16.14
C ALA A 102 -23.18 14.58 -15.64
N ALA A 103 -24.44 14.95 -15.40
CA ALA A 103 -25.48 14.06 -14.88
C ALA A 103 -26.73 14.03 -15.77
N PHE A 104 -27.62 13.08 -15.50
CA PHE A 104 -28.91 12.95 -16.17
C PHE A 104 -29.97 13.72 -15.38
N LEU A 105 -30.21 14.98 -15.76
CA LEU A 105 -31.09 15.89 -15.01
C LEU A 105 -32.47 16.09 -15.65
N ASP A 106 -32.78 15.34 -16.70
CA ASP A 106 -34.11 15.29 -17.33
C ASP A 106 -34.54 13.85 -17.67
N GLU A 107 -34.68 13.43 -18.94
CA GLU A 107 -34.95 12.03 -19.28
C GLU A 107 -33.79 11.44 -20.11
N PRO A 108 -33.10 10.38 -19.63
CA PRO A 108 -33.22 9.75 -18.30
C PRO A 108 -32.91 10.69 -17.12
N PHE A 109 -33.30 10.30 -15.90
CA PHE A 109 -33.08 11.07 -14.66
C PHE A 109 -32.29 10.30 -13.61
N ASP A 110 -31.07 10.75 -13.36
CA ASP A 110 -30.25 10.36 -12.22
C ASP A 110 -29.34 11.55 -11.84
N PRO A 111 -29.65 12.28 -10.75
CA PRO A 111 -28.86 13.40 -10.28
C PRO A 111 -27.64 12.98 -9.44
N SER A 112 -27.40 11.68 -9.24
CA SER A 112 -26.28 11.18 -8.44
C SER A 112 -24.94 11.64 -9.01
N PRO A 113 -24.09 12.34 -8.22
CA PRO A 113 -22.73 12.69 -8.65
C PRO A 113 -21.84 11.47 -8.92
N TYR A 114 -22.21 10.30 -8.40
CA TYR A 114 -21.47 9.03 -8.52
C TYR A 114 -21.96 8.14 -9.66
N ALA A 115 -23.05 8.53 -10.34
CA ALA A 115 -23.50 7.93 -11.59
C ALA A 115 -23.42 8.96 -12.74
N PRO A 116 -22.24 9.55 -13.02
CA PRO A 116 -22.14 10.59 -14.03
C PRO A 116 -22.36 10.01 -15.43
N VAL A 117 -22.96 10.81 -16.30
CA VAL A 117 -23.06 10.56 -17.75
C VAL A 117 -21.66 10.39 -18.35
N SER A 118 -20.69 11.15 -17.85
CA SER A 118 -19.29 11.08 -18.30
C SER A 118 -18.35 11.59 -17.23
N ARG A 119 -17.18 10.96 -17.09
CA ARG A 119 -16.06 11.50 -16.30
C ARG A 119 -15.20 12.51 -17.06
N LEU A 120 -15.48 12.73 -18.34
CA LEU A 120 -14.75 13.66 -19.21
C LEU A 120 -15.34 15.08 -19.18
N PHE A 121 -16.64 15.19 -18.91
CA PHE A 121 -17.41 16.43 -19.06
C PHE A 121 -17.97 16.94 -17.73
N LEU A 122 -18.11 18.26 -17.63
CA LEU A 122 -18.60 18.95 -16.44
C LEU A 122 -20.13 19.01 -16.45
N ASN A 123 -20.76 19.12 -15.30
CA ASN A 123 -22.20 19.28 -15.19
C ASN A 123 -22.63 20.70 -15.57
N GLU A 124 -23.35 20.84 -16.68
CA GLU A 124 -23.92 22.13 -17.12
C GLU A 124 -24.89 22.75 -16.11
N TYR A 125 -25.41 21.95 -15.17
CA TYR A 125 -26.19 22.44 -14.05
C TYR A 125 -25.46 23.50 -13.23
N TYR A 126 -24.13 23.45 -13.13
CA TYR A 126 -23.35 24.39 -12.33
C TYR A 126 -22.94 25.68 -13.08
N LEU A 127 -23.38 25.87 -14.32
CA LEU A 127 -23.12 27.14 -15.01
C LEU A 127 -23.75 28.31 -14.27
N ASP A 128 -22.92 29.31 -13.96
CA ASP A 128 -23.39 30.62 -13.53
C ASP A 128 -23.76 31.46 -14.75
N LEU A 129 -25.05 31.63 -14.98
CA LEU A 129 -25.55 32.38 -16.12
C LEU A 129 -25.19 33.87 -16.05
N ALA A 130 -25.12 34.44 -14.84
CA ALA A 130 -24.84 35.87 -14.66
C ALA A 130 -23.40 36.22 -15.08
N ALA A 131 -22.48 35.26 -14.98
CA ALA A 131 -21.09 35.41 -15.38
C ALA A 131 -20.84 35.21 -16.89
N LEU A 132 -21.85 34.80 -17.67
CA LEU A 132 -21.69 34.60 -19.12
C LEU A 132 -21.72 35.96 -19.85
N PRO A 133 -20.68 36.31 -20.63
CA PRO A 133 -20.65 37.56 -21.38
C PRO A 133 -21.86 37.76 -22.31
N GLU A 134 -22.27 36.68 -22.97
CA GLU A 134 -23.41 36.63 -23.89
C GLU A 134 -24.73 36.88 -23.17
N TRP A 135 -24.83 36.47 -21.90
CA TRP A 135 -26.02 36.70 -21.09
C TRP A 135 -26.11 38.16 -20.67
N ALA A 136 -25.03 38.72 -20.13
CA ALA A 136 -24.99 40.10 -19.65
C ALA A 136 -25.26 41.12 -20.78
N ALA A 137 -24.76 40.86 -21.99
CA ALA A 137 -24.92 41.74 -23.13
C ALA A 137 -26.27 41.61 -23.85
N SER A 138 -27.01 40.51 -23.67
CA SER A 138 -28.18 40.17 -24.49
C SER A 138 -29.47 40.89 -24.03
N GLU A 139 -30.10 41.62 -24.96
CA GLU A 139 -31.46 42.15 -24.75
C GLU A 139 -32.50 41.03 -24.67
N GLU A 140 -32.32 39.94 -25.43
CA GLU A 140 -33.18 38.76 -25.37
C GLU A 140 -33.08 38.09 -23.98
N ALA A 141 -31.89 38.04 -23.38
CA ALA A 141 -31.71 37.52 -22.02
C ALA A 141 -32.46 38.36 -20.98
N ARG A 142 -32.39 39.70 -21.08
CA ARG A 142 -33.16 40.61 -20.22
C ARG A 142 -34.66 40.39 -20.38
N ALA A 143 -35.15 40.34 -21.61
CA ALA A 143 -36.56 40.07 -21.90
C ALA A 143 -37.03 38.69 -21.38
N LEU A 144 -36.16 37.67 -21.47
CA LEU A 144 -36.45 36.33 -20.95
C LEU A 144 -36.59 36.35 -19.42
N VAL A 145 -35.65 36.99 -18.70
CA VAL A 145 -35.69 37.14 -17.24
C VAL A 145 -36.90 37.96 -16.79
N ASP A 146 -37.25 39.01 -17.53
CA ASP A 146 -38.40 39.86 -17.23
C ASP A 146 -39.75 39.24 -17.62
N SER A 147 -39.75 38.09 -18.30
CA SER A 147 -40.99 37.42 -18.65
C SER A 147 -41.71 36.89 -17.39
N PRO A 148 -43.05 37.04 -17.28
CA PRO A 148 -43.80 36.56 -16.11
C PRO A 148 -43.56 35.08 -15.82
N ALA A 149 -43.52 34.24 -16.85
CA ALA A 149 -43.30 32.80 -16.72
C ALA A 149 -41.92 32.46 -16.15
N PHE A 150 -40.87 33.20 -16.53
CA PHE A 150 -39.52 32.97 -15.98
C PHE A 150 -39.44 33.39 -14.52
N ARG A 151 -39.97 34.57 -14.16
CA ARG A 151 -39.98 35.06 -12.77
C ARG A 151 -40.76 34.15 -11.84
N GLU A 152 -41.96 33.74 -12.25
CA GLU A 152 -42.80 32.84 -11.46
C GLU A 152 -42.12 31.48 -11.23
N GLU A 153 -41.41 30.95 -12.23
CA GLU A 153 -40.65 29.71 -12.09
C GLU A 153 -39.43 29.89 -11.19
N ALA A 154 -38.66 30.96 -11.37
CA ALA A 154 -37.51 31.28 -10.54
C ALA A 154 -37.91 31.48 -9.07
N ASP A 155 -39.02 32.18 -8.80
CA ASP A 155 -39.52 32.40 -7.44
C ASP A 155 -40.03 31.12 -6.79
N ARG A 156 -40.67 30.23 -7.56
CA ARG A 156 -41.02 28.88 -7.10
C ARG A 156 -39.79 28.06 -6.73
N LEU A 157 -38.73 28.12 -7.53
CA LEU A 157 -37.48 27.43 -7.24
C LEU A 157 -36.76 28.03 -6.02
N ARG A 158 -36.75 29.36 -5.85
CA ARG A 158 -36.17 30.02 -4.65
C ARG A 158 -36.85 29.57 -3.37
N SER A 159 -38.18 29.42 -3.43
CA SER A 159 -39.01 29.05 -2.28
C SER A 159 -39.05 27.55 -2.02
N ALA A 160 -38.41 26.73 -2.86
CA ALA A 160 -38.42 25.28 -2.71
C ALA A 160 -37.57 24.82 -1.52
N GLY A 161 -38.06 23.77 -0.83
CA GLY A 161 -37.34 23.12 0.27
C GLY A 161 -36.16 22.27 -0.18
N ASN A 162 -36.21 21.74 -1.42
CA ASN A 162 -35.19 20.90 -2.03
C ASN A 162 -34.85 21.38 -3.45
N VAL A 163 -33.70 20.95 -3.95
CA VAL A 163 -33.25 21.15 -5.32
C VAL A 163 -34.19 20.45 -6.29
N HIS A 164 -34.77 21.20 -7.21
CA HIS A 164 -35.56 20.66 -8.32
C HIS A 164 -34.73 20.66 -9.61
N TYR A 165 -33.93 19.61 -9.82
CA TYR A 165 -33.00 19.49 -10.94
C TYR A 165 -33.66 19.68 -12.31
N ARG A 166 -34.77 19.00 -12.60
CA ARG A 166 -35.46 19.08 -13.90
C ARG A 166 -35.89 20.50 -14.24
N ARG A 167 -36.58 21.14 -13.29
CA ARG A 167 -37.12 22.50 -13.44
C ARG A 167 -35.99 23.53 -13.55
N SER A 168 -34.98 23.41 -12.70
CA SER A 168 -33.79 24.29 -12.72
C SER A 168 -32.99 24.14 -14.01
N SER A 169 -32.75 22.90 -14.46
CA SER A 169 -32.00 22.60 -15.68
C SER A 169 -32.76 23.06 -16.92
N ALA A 170 -34.09 22.90 -16.97
CA ALA A 170 -34.92 23.43 -18.05
C ALA A 170 -34.83 24.96 -18.13
N LEU A 171 -34.82 25.65 -16.99
CA LEU A 171 -34.67 27.10 -16.95
C LEU A 171 -33.27 27.55 -17.39
N LYS A 172 -32.21 26.87 -16.93
CA LYS A 172 -30.83 27.11 -17.38
C LYS A 172 -30.66 26.81 -18.87
N ARG A 173 -31.28 25.74 -19.39
CA ARG A 173 -31.23 25.35 -20.81
C ARG A 173 -31.75 26.48 -21.71
N ARG A 174 -32.89 27.10 -21.36
CA ARG A 174 -33.43 28.27 -22.10
C ARG A 174 -32.44 29.44 -22.13
N ALA A 175 -31.76 29.70 -21.01
CA ALA A 175 -30.77 30.76 -20.93
C ALA A 175 -29.52 30.47 -21.79
N ILE A 176 -29.05 29.22 -21.77
CA ILE A 176 -27.93 28.74 -22.59
C ILE A 176 -28.25 28.88 -24.08
N GLU A 177 -29.49 28.62 -24.51
CA GLU A 177 -29.90 28.80 -25.92
C GLU A 177 -29.82 30.25 -26.39
N VAL A 178 -30.23 31.19 -25.54
CA VAL A 178 -30.09 32.63 -25.83
C VAL A 178 -28.61 32.98 -25.97
N CYS A 179 -27.76 32.49 -25.06
CA CYS A 179 -26.32 32.75 -25.09
C CYS A 179 -25.67 32.23 -26.37
N VAL A 180 -25.89 30.96 -26.72
CA VAL A 180 -25.26 30.37 -27.91
C VAL A 180 -25.80 30.98 -29.20
N ARG A 181 -27.09 31.34 -29.26
CA ARG A 181 -27.64 32.06 -30.42
C ARG A 181 -27.00 33.43 -30.59
N GLY A 182 -26.85 34.18 -29.50
CA GLY A 182 -26.15 35.46 -29.51
C GLY A 182 -24.68 35.35 -29.95
N LEU A 183 -23.97 34.33 -29.43
CA LEU A 183 -22.59 34.03 -29.83
C LEU A 183 -22.49 33.70 -31.32
N MET A 184 -23.43 32.91 -31.85
CA MET A 184 -23.42 32.52 -33.26
C MET A 184 -23.85 33.66 -34.19
N ALA A 185 -24.68 34.59 -33.73
CA ALA A 185 -25.17 35.72 -34.52
C ALA A 185 -24.10 36.78 -34.82
N THR A 186 -23.03 36.86 -34.01
CA THR A 186 -21.97 37.87 -34.17
C THR A 186 -20.62 37.21 -34.44
N ALA A 187 -19.89 37.69 -35.45
CA ALA A 187 -18.51 37.29 -35.66
C ALA A 187 -17.61 37.98 -34.64
N GLY A 188 -16.70 37.25 -34.00
CA GLY A 188 -15.80 37.83 -33.01
C GLY A 188 -14.82 36.83 -32.40
N PRO A 189 -13.87 37.31 -31.57
CA PRO A 189 -12.83 36.46 -30.98
C PRO A 189 -13.37 35.31 -30.14
N ARG A 190 -14.47 35.54 -29.40
CA ARG A 190 -15.11 34.53 -28.55
C ARG A 190 -15.76 33.41 -29.37
N ARG A 191 -16.49 33.75 -30.44
CA ARG A 191 -17.03 32.76 -31.39
C ARG A 191 -15.91 31.94 -32.04
N ALA A 192 -14.84 32.59 -32.48
CA ALA A 192 -13.69 31.89 -33.05
C ALA A 192 -13.01 30.94 -32.05
N ARG A 193 -12.95 31.30 -30.76
CA ARG A 193 -12.49 30.40 -29.69
C ARG A 193 -13.41 29.20 -29.51
N PHE A 194 -14.73 29.41 -29.48
CA PHE A 194 -15.70 28.31 -29.38
C PHE A 194 -15.66 27.36 -30.58
N GLU A 195 -15.63 27.89 -31.81
CA GLU A 195 -15.51 27.07 -33.02
C GLU A 195 -14.18 26.30 -33.08
N ARG A 196 -13.10 26.89 -32.55
CA ARG A 196 -11.82 26.18 -32.39
C ARG A 196 -11.91 25.09 -31.33
N PHE A 197 -12.52 25.37 -30.18
CA PHE A 197 -12.74 24.37 -29.12
C PHE A 197 -13.49 23.15 -29.65
N LEU A 198 -14.54 23.36 -30.46
CA LEU A 198 -15.27 22.30 -31.16
C LEU A 198 -14.40 21.48 -32.13
N ARG A 199 -13.44 22.10 -32.81
CA ARG A 199 -12.54 21.42 -33.77
C ARG A 199 -11.40 20.67 -33.08
N GLU A 200 -10.87 21.21 -31.99
CA GLU A 200 -9.72 20.66 -31.26
C GLU A 200 -10.11 19.56 -30.26
N GLU A 201 -11.39 19.46 -29.90
CA GLU A 201 -11.92 18.46 -28.96
C GLU A 201 -12.98 17.56 -29.65
N PRO A 202 -12.58 16.52 -30.42
CA PRO A 202 -13.53 15.65 -31.12
C PRO A 202 -14.53 14.93 -30.19
N GLU A 203 -14.10 14.54 -29.00
CA GLU A 203 -14.97 13.90 -27.99
C GLU A 203 -16.07 14.84 -27.51
N LEU A 204 -15.84 16.17 -27.49
CA LEU A 204 -16.88 17.14 -27.18
C LEU A 204 -18.00 17.13 -28.23
N SER A 205 -17.63 17.03 -29.51
CA SER A 205 -18.63 16.96 -30.58
C SER A 205 -19.47 15.68 -30.46
N ALA A 206 -18.84 14.55 -30.14
CA ALA A 206 -19.55 13.30 -29.87
C ALA A 206 -20.48 13.42 -28.65
N TYR A 207 -20.00 14.05 -27.57
CA TYR A 207 -20.79 14.29 -26.35
C TYR A 207 -21.99 15.19 -26.62
N ALA A 208 -21.79 16.31 -27.32
CA ALA A 208 -22.87 17.23 -27.66
C ALA A 208 -23.92 16.58 -28.56
N ALA A 209 -23.50 15.74 -29.52
CA ALA A 209 -24.42 14.95 -30.34
C ALA A 209 -25.17 13.93 -29.48
N PHE A 210 -24.48 13.17 -28.63
CA PHE A 210 -25.09 12.23 -27.69
C PHE A 210 -26.17 12.90 -26.85
N ARG A 211 -25.85 14.02 -26.19
CA ARG A 211 -26.81 14.77 -25.35
C ARG A 211 -28.01 15.27 -26.16
N ALA A 212 -27.78 15.80 -27.36
CA ALA A 212 -28.85 16.31 -28.22
C ALA A 212 -29.75 15.19 -28.77
N ILE A 213 -29.20 14.01 -29.07
CA ILE A 213 -29.97 12.82 -29.45
C ILE A 213 -30.80 12.32 -28.26
N THR A 214 -30.19 12.22 -27.07
CA THR A 214 -30.91 11.85 -25.84
C THR A 214 -32.05 12.83 -25.56
N GLU A 215 -31.80 14.14 -25.67
CA GLU A 215 -32.82 15.18 -25.46
C GLU A 215 -34.01 15.01 -26.41
N ARG A 216 -33.73 14.76 -27.70
CA ARG A 216 -34.77 14.54 -28.72
C ARG A 216 -35.56 13.25 -28.52
N ARG A 217 -34.88 12.16 -28.15
CA ARG A 217 -35.50 10.83 -28.04
C ARG A 217 -36.13 10.56 -26.67
N ARG A 218 -35.71 11.28 -25.63
CA ARG A 218 -36.18 11.10 -24.23
C ARG A 218 -35.92 9.70 -23.66
N GLU A 219 -34.90 9.01 -24.15
CA GLU A 219 -34.53 7.65 -23.75
C GLU A 219 -33.00 7.45 -23.79
N GLY A 220 -32.48 6.56 -22.95
CA GLY A 220 -31.06 6.20 -22.93
C GLY A 220 -30.61 5.43 -24.17
N TRP A 221 -29.31 5.45 -24.44
CA TRP A 221 -28.77 4.87 -25.66
C TRP A 221 -29.06 3.37 -25.89
N PRO A 222 -29.23 2.50 -24.87
CA PRO A 222 -29.56 1.10 -25.12
C PRO A 222 -30.88 0.90 -25.88
N ALA A 223 -31.80 1.87 -25.81
CA ALA A 223 -33.08 1.86 -26.53
C ALA A 223 -32.98 2.40 -27.97
N TRP A 224 -31.85 3.03 -28.35
CA TRP A 224 -31.70 3.62 -29.68
C TRP A 224 -31.62 2.56 -30.79
N GLU A 225 -31.86 2.98 -32.02
CA GLU A 225 -31.62 2.14 -33.19
C GLU A 225 -30.14 1.71 -33.27
N GLU A 226 -29.87 0.53 -33.83
CA GLU A 226 -28.54 -0.09 -33.86
C GLU A 226 -27.44 0.84 -34.38
N ARG A 227 -27.72 1.59 -35.45
CA ARG A 227 -26.77 2.57 -36.02
C ARG A 227 -26.32 3.61 -34.98
N LEU A 228 -27.26 4.19 -34.23
CA LEU A 228 -26.97 5.17 -33.18
C LEU A 228 -26.30 4.51 -31.98
N ARG A 229 -26.69 3.28 -31.62
CA ARG A 229 -26.02 2.50 -30.56
C ARG A 229 -24.56 2.23 -30.90
N CYS A 230 -24.21 2.07 -32.17
CA CYS A 230 -22.82 1.89 -32.62
C CYS A 230 -22.04 3.20 -32.78
N GLY A 231 -22.58 4.35 -32.35
CA GLY A 231 -21.90 5.63 -32.43
C GLY A 231 -21.90 6.26 -33.83
N ALA A 232 -22.77 5.82 -34.75
CA ALA A 232 -22.85 6.35 -36.11
C ALA A 232 -24.03 7.33 -36.27
N TRP A 233 -23.88 8.57 -35.81
CA TRP A 233 -24.92 9.60 -35.94
C TRP A 233 -24.74 10.48 -37.18
N ARG A 234 -25.81 11.20 -37.54
CA ARG A 234 -25.91 12.17 -38.64
C ARG A 234 -26.53 13.46 -38.12
N ASP A 235 -26.37 14.55 -38.87
CA ASP A 235 -26.95 15.84 -38.50
C ASP A 235 -28.49 15.86 -38.45
N GLU A 236 -29.14 14.88 -39.09
CA GLU A 236 -30.59 14.69 -39.03
C GLU A 236 -31.08 14.00 -37.74
N ASP A 237 -30.18 13.42 -36.93
CA ASP A 237 -30.53 12.67 -35.72
C ASP A 237 -30.78 13.57 -34.49
N TYR A 238 -30.34 14.83 -34.54
CA TYR A 238 -30.48 15.78 -33.43
C TYR A 238 -30.79 17.20 -33.93
N ASP A 239 -31.37 18.02 -33.05
CA ASP A 239 -31.57 19.43 -33.37
C ASP A 239 -30.25 20.19 -33.26
N ARG A 240 -29.85 20.90 -34.33
CA ARG A 240 -28.57 21.61 -34.38
C ARG A 240 -28.42 22.65 -33.27
N SER A 241 -29.51 23.28 -32.85
CA SER A 241 -29.55 24.20 -31.71
C SER A 241 -29.22 23.50 -30.39
N ALA A 242 -29.74 22.30 -30.16
CA ALA A 242 -29.45 21.50 -28.96
C ALA A 242 -27.99 21.06 -28.93
N PHE A 243 -27.45 20.59 -30.06
CA PHE A 243 -26.02 20.28 -30.18
C PHE A 243 -25.14 21.48 -29.81
N LEU A 244 -25.42 22.65 -30.39
CA LEU A 244 -24.63 23.85 -30.12
C LEU A 244 -24.74 24.29 -28.67
N ALA A 245 -25.91 24.16 -28.05
CA ALA A 245 -26.11 24.49 -26.65
C ALA A 245 -25.33 23.57 -25.70
N HIS A 246 -25.35 22.25 -25.91
CA HIS A 246 -24.56 21.29 -25.12
C HIS A 246 -23.06 21.51 -25.29
N ALA A 247 -22.60 21.77 -26.51
CA ALA A 247 -21.21 22.11 -26.77
C ALA A 247 -20.79 23.43 -26.10
N TYR A 248 -21.61 24.47 -26.23
CA TYR A 248 -21.37 25.77 -25.60
C TYR A 248 -21.36 25.67 -24.08
N ALA A 249 -22.24 24.85 -23.49
CA ALA A 249 -22.28 24.64 -22.06
C ALA A 249 -20.94 24.10 -21.52
N GLN A 250 -20.32 23.14 -22.21
CA GLN A 250 -19.00 22.62 -21.83
C GLN A 250 -17.88 23.66 -22.02
N PHE A 251 -17.94 24.45 -23.10
CA PHE A 251 -16.99 25.55 -23.33
C PHE A 251 -17.05 26.58 -22.18
N ALA A 252 -18.26 27.01 -21.83
CA ALA A 252 -18.48 27.94 -20.73
C ALA A 252 -18.12 27.34 -19.36
N ALA A 253 -18.43 26.05 -19.13
CA ALA A 253 -18.13 25.37 -17.88
C ALA A 253 -16.61 25.25 -17.65
N ARG A 254 -15.85 24.99 -18.72
CA ARG A 254 -14.39 24.97 -18.67
C ARG A 254 -13.82 26.33 -18.26
N GLU A 255 -14.30 27.42 -18.86
CA GLU A 255 -13.86 28.78 -18.49
C GLU A 255 -14.21 29.11 -17.04
N GLN A 256 -15.43 28.81 -16.59
CA GLN A 256 -15.84 29.11 -15.21
C GLN A 256 -15.10 28.25 -14.17
N MET A 257 -14.77 27.00 -14.48
CA MET A 257 -13.95 26.17 -13.59
C MET A 257 -12.51 26.65 -13.52
N GLU A 258 -11.92 27.11 -14.63
CA GLU A 258 -10.61 27.76 -14.63
C GLU A 258 -10.63 29.02 -13.77
N GLU A 259 -11.65 29.86 -13.92
CA GLU A 259 -11.81 31.08 -13.11
C GLU A 259 -12.05 30.78 -11.63
N ALA A 260 -12.87 29.77 -11.30
CA ALA A 260 -13.14 29.34 -9.94
C ALA A 260 -11.87 28.80 -9.26
N HIS A 261 -11.09 27.99 -9.96
CA HIS A 261 -9.81 27.45 -9.47
C HIS A 261 -8.79 28.55 -9.22
N ASP A 262 -8.59 29.45 -10.19
CA ASP A 262 -7.70 30.61 -10.05
C ASP A 262 -8.17 31.54 -8.92
N GLY A 263 -9.48 31.74 -8.79
CA GLY A 263 -10.10 32.56 -7.75
C GLY A 263 -9.85 32.03 -6.34
N ALA A 264 -9.90 30.71 -6.16
CA ALA A 264 -9.54 30.05 -4.90
C ALA A 264 -8.03 30.14 -4.63
N ARG A 265 -7.18 29.84 -5.61
CA ARG A 265 -5.70 29.90 -5.45
C ARG A 265 -5.19 31.29 -5.13
N LYS A 266 -5.79 32.34 -5.70
CA LYS A 266 -5.47 33.75 -5.36
C LYS A 266 -5.72 34.09 -3.89
N ARG A 267 -6.54 33.30 -3.19
CA ARG A 267 -6.82 33.42 -1.75
C ARG A 267 -5.97 32.47 -0.89
N GLY A 268 -5.04 31.74 -1.50
CA GLY A 268 -4.23 30.73 -0.80
C GLY A 268 -4.98 29.43 -0.48
N VAL A 269 -6.16 29.22 -1.06
CA VAL A 269 -7.00 28.04 -0.83
C VAL A 269 -6.95 27.11 -2.04
N GLY A 270 -6.70 25.83 -1.80
CA GLY A 270 -6.74 24.81 -2.85
C GLY A 270 -8.16 24.23 -3.03
N LEU A 271 -8.48 23.80 -4.25
CA LEU A 271 -9.69 23.04 -4.51
C LEU A 271 -9.47 21.56 -4.27
N TYR A 272 -10.33 20.98 -3.43
CA TYR A 272 -10.48 19.54 -3.24
C TYR A 272 -11.66 19.04 -4.06
N LEU A 273 -11.34 18.34 -5.14
CA LEU A 273 -12.33 17.74 -6.03
C LEU A 273 -12.36 16.22 -5.86
N ASP A 274 -13.43 15.62 -6.34
CA ASP A 274 -13.73 14.21 -6.16
C ASP A 274 -13.89 13.50 -7.52
N TYR A 275 -13.25 12.34 -7.66
CA TYR A 275 -13.25 11.53 -8.87
C TYR A 275 -14.02 10.21 -8.61
N PRO A 276 -15.22 10.05 -9.19
CA PRO A 276 -16.05 8.89 -8.93
C PRO A 276 -15.50 7.64 -9.63
N LEU A 277 -15.70 6.49 -8.98
CA LEU A 277 -15.28 5.19 -9.49
C LEU A 277 -16.01 4.82 -10.80
N GLY A 278 -17.33 5.08 -10.85
CA GLY A 278 -18.25 4.62 -11.87
C GLY A 278 -18.74 5.70 -12.86
N VAL A 279 -19.55 5.25 -13.81
CA VAL A 279 -20.31 6.06 -14.79
C VAL A 279 -21.69 5.45 -14.97
N HIS A 280 -22.69 6.24 -15.34
CA HIS A 280 -24.04 5.75 -15.58
C HIS A 280 -24.06 4.66 -16.66
N PRO A 281 -24.82 3.55 -16.50
CA PRO A 281 -24.89 2.46 -17.49
C PRO A 281 -25.33 2.94 -18.87
N GLU A 282 -26.17 3.96 -18.92
CA GLU A 282 -26.68 4.60 -20.15
C GLU A 282 -25.96 5.93 -20.47
N GLY A 283 -24.80 6.19 -19.87
CA GLY A 283 -24.03 7.43 -20.04
C GLY A 283 -23.31 7.53 -21.39
N PHE A 284 -22.70 8.70 -21.62
CA PHE A 284 -21.86 8.94 -22.80
C PHE A 284 -20.65 8.00 -22.80
N ASP A 285 -19.99 7.81 -21.65
CA ASP A 285 -18.78 6.98 -21.57
C ASP A 285 -19.08 5.52 -21.95
N THR A 286 -20.21 4.98 -21.47
CA THR A 286 -20.63 3.61 -21.78
C THR A 286 -21.17 3.47 -23.20
N TRP A 287 -21.69 4.53 -23.81
CA TRP A 287 -22.09 4.55 -25.22
C TRP A 287 -20.88 4.61 -26.16
N ARG A 288 -19.95 5.54 -25.86
CA ARG A 288 -18.80 5.87 -26.69
C ARG A 288 -17.73 4.78 -26.64
N HIS A 289 -17.50 4.22 -25.46
CA HIS A 289 -16.44 3.25 -25.19
C HIS A 289 -17.00 1.91 -24.71
N GLN A 290 -18.04 1.39 -25.37
CA GLN A 290 -18.73 0.15 -24.97
C GLN A 290 -17.78 -1.02 -24.68
N GLY A 291 -16.70 -1.17 -25.46
CA GLY A 291 -15.72 -2.24 -25.30
C GLY A 291 -14.87 -2.14 -24.02
N LEU A 292 -14.81 -0.96 -23.40
CA LEU A 292 -14.07 -0.74 -22.16
C LEU A 292 -14.85 -1.11 -20.90
N PHE A 293 -16.17 -1.29 -20.97
CA PHE A 293 -17.03 -1.57 -19.83
C PHE A 293 -17.57 -3.00 -19.86
N ALA A 294 -17.54 -3.67 -18.72
CA ALA A 294 -18.13 -4.99 -18.58
C ALA A 294 -19.66 -4.85 -18.42
N ARG A 295 -20.40 -5.21 -19.46
CA ARG A 295 -21.88 -5.20 -19.47
C ARG A 295 -22.42 -6.52 -18.89
N GLY A 296 -23.57 -6.45 -18.21
CA GLY A 296 -24.18 -7.61 -17.55
C GLY A 296 -23.65 -7.89 -16.14
N VAL A 297 -22.82 -6.99 -15.61
CA VAL A 297 -22.34 -6.95 -14.23
C VAL A 297 -22.37 -5.50 -13.77
N SER A 298 -22.52 -5.28 -12.47
CA SER A 298 -22.40 -3.98 -11.82
C SER A 298 -21.27 -4.01 -10.78
N ALA A 299 -20.70 -2.86 -10.50
CA ALA A 299 -19.81 -2.70 -9.36
C ALA A 299 -20.63 -2.66 -8.06
N GLY A 300 -20.03 -3.15 -6.98
CA GLY A 300 -20.67 -3.15 -5.67
C GLY A 300 -19.69 -3.33 -4.52
N ALA A 301 -20.23 -3.72 -3.37
CA ALA A 301 -19.47 -4.11 -2.19
C ALA A 301 -20.03 -5.42 -1.60
N PRO A 302 -19.17 -6.28 -1.02
CA PRO A 302 -19.64 -7.46 -0.31
C PRO A 302 -20.43 -7.06 0.95
N PRO A 303 -21.17 -7.99 1.55
CA PRO A 303 -21.77 -7.80 2.87
C PRO A 303 -20.76 -7.32 3.91
N ASP A 304 -21.13 -6.30 4.69
CA ASP A 304 -20.34 -5.76 5.80
C ASP A 304 -21.24 -5.46 7.03
N PRO A 305 -20.68 -5.05 8.19
CA PRO A 305 -21.47 -4.76 9.39
C PRO A 305 -22.52 -3.66 9.23
N PHE A 306 -22.34 -2.71 8.31
CA PHE A 306 -23.27 -1.62 8.03
C PHE A 306 -24.30 -1.99 6.95
N PHE A 307 -23.94 -2.89 6.03
CA PHE A 307 -24.75 -3.34 4.89
C PHE A 307 -24.70 -4.87 4.80
N SER A 308 -25.47 -5.56 5.64
CA SER A 308 -25.46 -7.03 5.77
C SER A 308 -25.89 -7.79 4.50
N GLY A 309 -26.56 -7.12 3.55
CA GLY A 309 -26.92 -7.68 2.24
C GLY A 309 -25.84 -7.51 1.15
N GLY A 310 -24.78 -6.75 1.43
CA GLY A 310 -23.89 -6.18 0.41
C GLY A 310 -24.55 -5.01 -0.32
N GLN A 311 -23.82 -4.40 -1.24
CA GLN A 311 -24.29 -3.26 -2.03
C GLN A 311 -24.12 -3.54 -3.52
N ASP A 312 -25.13 -3.18 -4.31
CA ASP A 312 -25.04 -3.08 -5.76
C ASP A 312 -25.14 -1.60 -6.13
N TRP A 313 -24.08 -1.04 -6.71
CA TRP A 313 -24.02 0.38 -7.06
C TRP A 313 -24.57 0.67 -8.46
N GLY A 314 -24.98 -0.35 -9.22
CA GLY A 314 -25.76 -0.19 -10.45
C GLY A 314 -24.99 0.31 -11.69
N PHE A 315 -23.68 0.58 -11.58
CA PHE A 315 -22.86 0.99 -12.73
C PHE A 315 -21.97 -0.13 -13.27
N PRO A 316 -21.73 -0.19 -14.59
CA PRO A 316 -20.86 -1.20 -15.18
C PRO A 316 -19.39 -0.89 -14.88
N PRO A 317 -18.62 -1.84 -14.34
CA PRO A 317 -17.20 -1.66 -14.08
C PRO A 317 -16.38 -1.65 -15.38
N LEU A 318 -15.20 -1.04 -15.35
CA LEU A 318 -14.24 -1.10 -16.45
C LEU A 318 -13.71 -2.54 -16.62
N HIS A 319 -13.61 -3.03 -17.85
CA HIS A 319 -13.10 -4.36 -18.13
C HIS A 319 -11.56 -4.40 -18.01
N PRO A 320 -10.95 -5.19 -17.09
CA PRO A 320 -9.51 -5.12 -16.78
C PRO A 320 -8.58 -5.39 -17.96
N ALA A 321 -8.96 -6.27 -18.88
CA ALA A 321 -8.19 -6.54 -20.10
C ALA A 321 -8.32 -5.42 -21.15
N ALA A 322 -9.54 -4.96 -21.44
CA ALA A 322 -9.78 -3.87 -22.39
C ALA A 322 -9.14 -2.55 -21.95
N LEU A 323 -9.06 -2.33 -20.64
CA LEU A 323 -8.42 -1.18 -20.03
C LEU A 323 -6.90 -1.08 -20.30
N GLN A 324 -6.25 -2.20 -20.61
CA GLN A 324 -4.82 -2.23 -20.99
C GLN A 324 -4.59 -1.94 -22.49
N SER A 325 -5.66 -1.81 -23.29
CA SER A 325 -5.56 -1.38 -24.68
C SER A 325 -5.19 0.11 -24.78
N GLU A 326 -4.74 0.55 -25.97
CA GLU A 326 -4.46 1.97 -26.21
C GLU A 326 -5.70 2.85 -25.98
N GLU A 327 -6.90 2.37 -26.37
CA GLU A 327 -8.16 3.07 -26.12
C GLU A 327 -8.44 3.18 -24.63
N GLY A 328 -8.27 2.08 -23.88
CA GLY A 328 -8.48 2.03 -22.43
C GLY A 328 -7.57 3.00 -21.68
N ILE A 329 -6.28 3.00 -22.03
CA ILE A 329 -5.28 3.91 -21.46
C ILE A 329 -5.59 5.37 -21.83
N ALA A 330 -5.99 5.64 -23.07
CA ALA A 330 -6.35 6.98 -23.52
C ALA A 330 -7.58 7.53 -22.77
N TYR A 331 -8.63 6.73 -22.63
CA TYR A 331 -9.85 7.11 -21.89
C TYR A 331 -9.55 7.38 -20.40
N LEU A 332 -8.83 6.47 -19.74
CA LEU A 332 -8.47 6.66 -18.33
C LEU A 332 -7.63 7.92 -18.11
N ARG A 333 -6.61 8.12 -18.95
CA ARG A 333 -5.79 9.33 -18.89
C ARG A 333 -6.67 10.56 -19.08
N ALA A 334 -7.51 10.61 -20.11
CA ALA A 334 -8.37 11.76 -20.38
C ALA A 334 -9.30 12.07 -19.21
N SER A 335 -9.92 11.05 -18.60
CA SER A 335 -10.84 11.24 -17.47
C SER A 335 -10.14 11.71 -16.20
N ILE A 336 -8.99 11.12 -15.85
CA ILE A 336 -8.20 11.55 -14.69
C ILE A 336 -7.63 12.95 -14.90
N SER A 337 -7.07 13.25 -16.07
CA SER A 337 -6.57 14.60 -16.40
C SER A 337 -7.71 15.63 -16.39
N ALA A 338 -8.93 15.27 -16.81
CA ALA A 338 -10.08 16.17 -16.75
C ALA A 338 -10.43 16.56 -15.31
N ALA A 339 -10.37 15.62 -14.37
CA ALA A 339 -10.61 15.87 -12.96
C ALA A 339 -9.45 16.65 -12.30
N MET A 340 -8.20 16.28 -12.59
CA MET A 340 -7.01 16.94 -12.01
C MET A 340 -6.79 18.38 -12.50
N ARG A 341 -7.31 18.72 -13.69
CA ARG A 341 -7.10 20.04 -14.31
C ARG A 341 -7.48 21.21 -13.39
N HIS A 342 -8.50 21.04 -12.56
CA HIS A 342 -9.02 22.09 -11.67
C HIS A 342 -8.90 21.71 -10.19
N ALA A 343 -8.07 20.70 -9.86
CA ALA A 343 -7.91 20.19 -8.51
C ALA A 343 -6.49 20.42 -7.99
N ASP A 344 -6.37 20.96 -6.78
CA ASP A 344 -5.10 20.97 -6.04
C ASP A 344 -4.96 19.70 -5.18
N LEU A 345 -6.10 19.14 -4.75
CA LEU A 345 -6.23 17.84 -4.12
C LEU A 345 -7.36 17.07 -4.80
N LEU A 346 -7.11 15.83 -5.21
CA LEU A 346 -8.12 14.96 -5.81
C LEU A 346 -8.37 13.75 -4.91
N ARG A 347 -9.63 13.55 -4.51
CA ARG A 347 -10.11 12.30 -3.93
C ARG A 347 -10.35 11.29 -5.05
N ILE A 348 -9.75 10.11 -4.94
CA ILE A 348 -10.12 8.95 -5.74
C ILE A 348 -11.10 8.13 -4.91
N ASP A 349 -12.35 8.11 -5.34
CA ASP A 349 -13.41 7.30 -4.75
C ASP A 349 -13.08 5.81 -4.84
N HIS A 350 -13.27 5.08 -3.73
CA HIS A 350 -13.02 3.65 -3.62
C HIS A 350 -11.66 3.22 -4.20
N VAL A 351 -10.55 3.72 -3.62
CA VAL A 351 -9.19 3.56 -4.18
C VAL A 351 -8.76 2.08 -4.33
N MET A 352 -9.43 1.18 -3.61
CA MET A 352 -9.31 -0.28 -3.75
C MET A 352 -9.58 -0.72 -5.20
N GLY A 353 -10.42 0.01 -5.96
CA GLY A 353 -10.72 -0.24 -7.37
C GLY A 353 -9.49 -0.22 -8.29
N LEU A 354 -8.36 0.34 -7.85
CA LEU A 354 -7.08 0.25 -8.57
C LEU A 354 -6.47 -1.16 -8.49
N HIS A 355 -6.83 -1.95 -7.48
CA HIS A 355 -6.35 -3.31 -7.26
C HIS A 355 -7.41 -4.36 -7.58
N ARG A 356 -8.62 -4.15 -7.07
CA ARG A 356 -9.75 -5.07 -7.24
C ARG A 356 -11.07 -4.34 -7.09
N LEU A 357 -12.09 -4.84 -7.78
CA LEU A 357 -13.45 -4.33 -7.63
C LEU A 357 -14.41 -5.50 -7.46
N PHE A 358 -15.40 -5.36 -6.57
CA PHE A 358 -16.40 -6.38 -6.35
C PHE A 358 -17.50 -6.26 -7.43
N TRP A 359 -17.71 -7.33 -8.19
CA TRP A 359 -18.63 -7.39 -9.31
C TRP A 359 -19.87 -8.20 -8.92
N VAL A 360 -21.04 -7.62 -9.13
CA VAL A 360 -22.35 -8.24 -8.92
C VAL A 360 -22.93 -8.60 -10.30
N PRO A 361 -23.13 -9.89 -10.62
CA PRO A 361 -23.77 -10.28 -11.87
C PRO A 361 -25.23 -9.80 -11.95
N SER A 362 -25.67 -9.36 -13.13
CA SER A 362 -27.05 -8.90 -13.32
C SER A 362 -28.05 -10.01 -12.96
N GLY A 363 -29.05 -9.66 -12.13
CA GLY A 363 -30.08 -10.59 -11.66
C GLY A 363 -29.71 -11.37 -10.40
N PHE A 364 -28.51 -11.18 -9.85
CA PHE A 364 -28.06 -11.78 -8.59
C PHE A 364 -28.06 -10.76 -7.45
N PRO A 365 -28.30 -11.18 -6.20
CA PRO A 365 -28.16 -10.29 -5.04
C PRO A 365 -26.68 -9.95 -4.79
N ALA A 366 -26.40 -8.77 -4.22
CA ALA A 366 -25.03 -8.28 -4.00
C ALA A 366 -24.13 -9.28 -3.23
N ARG A 367 -24.66 -10.02 -2.27
CA ARG A 367 -23.92 -11.07 -1.53
C ARG A 367 -23.31 -12.18 -2.41
N GLU A 368 -23.77 -12.36 -3.65
CA GLU A 368 -23.27 -13.36 -4.61
C GLU A 368 -22.23 -12.79 -5.58
N GLY A 369 -21.82 -11.52 -5.39
CA GLY A 369 -20.74 -10.93 -6.16
C GLY A 369 -19.36 -11.52 -5.83
N LEU A 370 -18.36 -11.13 -6.63
CA LEU A 370 -16.98 -11.60 -6.50
C LEU A 370 -15.96 -10.51 -6.83
N TYR A 371 -14.78 -10.58 -6.23
CA TYR A 371 -13.69 -9.64 -6.55
C TYR A 371 -13.01 -9.98 -7.87
N VAL A 372 -12.91 -8.98 -8.75
CA VAL A 372 -12.12 -9.02 -9.99
C VAL A 372 -10.88 -8.15 -9.84
N ARG A 373 -9.70 -8.66 -10.21
CA ARG A 373 -8.41 -7.96 -10.09
C ARG A 373 -8.16 -7.01 -11.26
N TYR A 374 -7.47 -5.90 -10.98
CA TYR A 374 -7.12 -4.84 -11.91
C TYR A 374 -5.60 -4.69 -12.01
N PRO A 375 -5.07 -4.14 -13.13
CA PRO A 375 -3.64 -3.94 -13.34
C PRO A 375 -3.12 -2.75 -12.50
N ALA A 376 -2.98 -2.94 -11.18
CA ALA A 376 -2.63 -1.87 -10.24
C ALA A 376 -1.38 -1.09 -10.65
N GLY A 377 -0.32 -1.76 -11.11
CA GLY A 377 0.91 -1.09 -11.56
C GLY A 377 0.67 -0.06 -12.68
N LEU A 378 -0.18 -0.38 -13.66
CA LEU A 378 -0.59 0.52 -14.74
C LEU A 378 -1.41 1.69 -14.18
N LEU A 379 -2.42 1.38 -13.37
CA LEU A 379 -3.35 2.37 -12.84
C LEU A 379 -2.67 3.38 -11.90
N TYR A 380 -1.87 2.93 -10.95
CA TYR A 380 -1.05 3.82 -10.11
C TYR A 380 -0.03 4.60 -10.94
N GLY A 381 0.55 4.00 -11.99
CA GLY A 381 1.45 4.69 -12.91
C GLY A 381 0.77 5.87 -13.60
N LEU A 382 -0.44 5.67 -14.13
CA LEU A 382 -1.25 6.72 -14.74
C LEU A 382 -1.60 7.83 -13.73
N VAL A 383 -2.09 7.46 -12.54
CA VAL A 383 -2.41 8.42 -11.47
C VAL A 383 -1.17 9.23 -11.09
N CYS A 384 -0.02 8.60 -10.89
CA CYS A 384 1.22 9.31 -10.51
C CYS A 384 1.71 10.24 -11.63
N LEU A 385 1.61 9.81 -12.90
CA LEU A 385 2.01 10.61 -14.05
C LEU A 385 1.15 11.86 -14.16
N GLU A 386 -0.18 11.71 -14.16
CA GLU A 386 -1.09 12.83 -14.33
C GLU A 386 -1.10 13.74 -13.08
N SER A 387 -1.00 13.17 -11.88
CA SER A 387 -0.82 13.93 -10.62
C SER A 387 0.38 14.88 -10.70
N ARG A 388 1.53 14.41 -11.20
CA ARG A 388 2.71 15.27 -11.38
C ARG A 388 2.57 16.28 -12.50
N ARG A 389 1.87 15.96 -13.58
CA ARG A 389 1.62 16.91 -14.68
C ARG A 389 0.74 18.07 -14.25
N HIS A 390 -0.24 17.80 -13.40
CA HIS A 390 -1.20 18.79 -12.93
C HIS A 390 -0.80 19.45 -11.61
N GLY A 391 0.19 18.91 -10.89
CA GLY A 391 0.58 19.43 -9.57
C GLY A 391 -0.52 19.16 -8.52
N THR A 392 -1.21 18.03 -8.65
CA THR A 392 -2.38 17.67 -7.84
C THR A 392 -2.00 16.60 -6.84
N GLU A 393 -2.17 16.87 -5.54
CA GLU A 393 -2.02 15.87 -4.50
C GLU A 393 -3.20 14.88 -4.52
N ILE A 394 -2.97 13.63 -4.12
CA ILE A 394 -3.97 12.56 -4.23
C ILE A 394 -4.32 11.99 -2.86
N VAL A 395 -5.62 11.92 -2.57
CA VAL A 395 -6.18 11.18 -1.43
C VAL A 395 -6.94 10.00 -2.01
N GLY A 396 -6.56 8.78 -1.62
CA GLY A 396 -7.38 7.60 -1.90
C GLY A 396 -8.37 7.42 -0.78
N GLU A 397 -9.66 7.30 -1.10
CA GLU A 397 -10.62 6.86 -0.10
C GLU A 397 -10.42 5.36 0.16
N ASP A 398 -9.83 5.06 1.32
CA ASP A 398 -9.50 3.71 1.79
C ASP A 398 -10.31 3.32 3.03
N LEU A 399 -11.65 3.37 2.90
CA LEU A 399 -12.60 3.01 3.95
C LEU A 399 -13.23 1.63 3.71
N GLY A 400 -13.83 1.07 4.76
CA GLY A 400 -14.43 -0.27 4.73
C GLY A 400 -13.39 -1.39 4.74
N THR A 401 -13.63 -2.45 3.96
CA THR A 401 -12.75 -3.63 3.94
C THR A 401 -11.57 -3.43 2.98
N VAL A 402 -10.46 -2.92 3.50
CA VAL A 402 -9.27 -2.55 2.72
C VAL A 402 -8.14 -3.58 2.86
N PRO A 403 -7.70 -4.23 1.76
CA PRO A 403 -6.51 -5.08 1.78
C PRO A 403 -5.26 -4.29 2.16
N ALA A 404 -4.38 -4.88 2.97
CA ALA A 404 -3.15 -4.22 3.42
C ALA A 404 -2.24 -3.77 2.26
N GLU A 405 -2.23 -4.52 1.15
CA GLU A 405 -1.49 -4.17 -0.08
C GLU A 405 -1.92 -2.82 -0.69
N VAL A 406 -3.18 -2.41 -0.50
CA VAL A 406 -3.70 -1.13 -1.01
C VAL A 406 -3.04 0.02 -0.27
N ARG A 407 -3.10 0.02 1.07
CA ARG A 407 -2.49 1.06 1.93
C ARG A 407 -0.96 1.09 1.77
N ARG A 408 -0.30 -0.08 1.66
CA ARG A 408 1.15 -0.16 1.36
C ARG A 408 1.50 0.45 0.01
N THR A 409 0.74 0.11 -1.04
CA THR A 409 0.96 0.66 -2.39
C THR A 409 0.70 2.16 -2.42
N MET A 410 -0.37 2.66 -1.79
CA MET A 410 -0.66 4.09 -1.66
C MET A 410 0.52 4.84 -1.04
N ALA A 411 1.04 4.36 0.10
CA ALA A 411 2.18 4.97 0.78
C ALA A 411 3.43 5.00 -0.12
N GLY A 412 3.77 3.86 -0.76
CA GLY A 412 4.90 3.75 -1.68
C GLY A 412 4.76 4.63 -2.93
N ARG A 413 3.53 4.90 -3.36
CA ARG A 413 3.19 5.79 -4.49
C ARG A 413 2.93 7.24 -4.07
N GLY A 414 3.00 7.57 -2.78
CA GLY A 414 2.78 8.93 -2.27
C GLY A 414 1.33 9.40 -2.33
N LEU A 415 0.35 8.49 -2.33
CA LEU A 415 -1.06 8.79 -2.12
C LEU A 415 -1.34 8.88 -0.62
N ARG A 416 -2.26 9.77 -0.23
CA ARG A 416 -2.69 9.96 1.16
C ARG A 416 -3.86 9.04 1.47
N ARG A 417 -3.89 8.53 2.71
CA ARG A 417 -5.05 7.84 3.28
C ARG A 417 -6.15 8.83 3.67
N MET A 418 -7.36 8.32 3.78
CA MET A 418 -8.50 9.00 4.39
C MET A 418 -8.83 8.33 5.73
N TRP A 419 -8.84 9.11 6.80
CA TRP A 419 -9.25 8.69 8.13
C TRP A 419 -10.58 9.38 8.45
N VAL A 420 -11.62 8.60 8.75
CA VAL A 420 -12.97 9.12 8.99
C VAL A 420 -13.47 8.62 10.34
N PHE A 421 -13.85 9.56 11.20
CA PHE A 421 -14.08 9.31 12.63
C PHE A 421 -14.96 8.06 12.92
N PRO A 422 -16.18 7.93 12.34
CA PRO A 422 -17.00 6.74 12.53
C PRO A 422 -16.42 5.40 12.08
N PHE A 423 -15.53 5.38 11.08
CA PHE A 423 -14.98 4.13 10.52
C PHE A 423 -13.70 3.69 11.23
N GLU A 424 -12.95 4.64 11.79
CA GLU A 424 -11.62 4.40 12.34
C GLU A 424 -11.58 4.58 13.87
N THR A 425 -12.75 4.71 14.52
CA THR A 425 -12.87 4.80 15.99
C THR A 425 -13.74 3.67 16.54
N SER A 426 -13.25 3.02 17.58
CA SER A 426 -13.89 1.93 18.33
C SER A 426 -13.93 2.25 19.84
N ALA A 427 -14.60 1.39 20.61
CA ALA A 427 -14.65 1.50 22.07
C ALA A 427 -13.27 1.38 22.76
N SER A 428 -12.27 0.82 22.07
CA SER A 428 -10.88 0.64 22.55
C SER A 428 -9.88 1.57 21.88
N SER A 429 -10.30 2.40 20.93
CA SER A 429 -9.39 3.25 20.17
C SER A 429 -8.68 4.29 21.05
N PRO A 430 -7.41 4.64 20.73
CA PRO A 430 -6.70 5.73 21.39
C PRO A 430 -7.37 7.09 21.10
N PRO A 431 -6.94 8.18 21.75
CA PRO A 431 -7.44 9.52 21.45
C PRO A 431 -7.39 9.81 19.94
N PRO A 432 -8.41 10.48 19.37
CA PRO A 432 -8.48 10.75 17.94
C PRO A 432 -7.24 11.44 17.35
N SER A 433 -6.52 12.28 18.12
CA SER A 433 -5.29 12.92 17.63
C SER A 433 -4.13 11.94 17.40
N GLU A 434 -4.08 10.85 18.18
CA GLU A 434 -3.08 9.79 18.10
C GLU A 434 -3.47 8.70 17.09
N ALA A 435 -4.78 8.45 16.94
CA ALA A 435 -5.31 7.46 16.01
C ALA A 435 -5.11 7.85 14.53
N VAL A 436 -5.03 9.15 14.23
CA VAL A 436 -4.90 9.64 12.85
C VAL A 436 -3.51 9.34 12.28
N PRO A 437 -3.41 8.58 11.17
CA PRO A 437 -2.12 8.26 10.55
C PRO A 437 -1.39 9.53 10.07
N PRO A 438 -0.05 9.59 10.20
CA PRO A 438 0.73 10.72 9.71
C PRO A 438 0.49 11.02 8.24
N GLY A 439 0.18 12.28 7.93
CA GLY A 439 0.00 12.75 6.55
C GLY A 439 -1.32 12.36 5.87
N ALA A 440 -2.26 11.73 6.60
CA ALA A 440 -3.60 11.41 6.13
C ALA A 440 -4.51 12.66 5.98
N LEU A 441 -5.63 12.50 5.29
CA LEU A 441 -6.77 13.41 5.38
C LEU A 441 -7.71 12.90 6.46
N ALA A 442 -7.95 13.69 7.49
CA ALA A 442 -8.92 13.40 8.55
C ALA A 442 -10.26 14.10 8.26
N ALA A 443 -11.37 13.43 8.56
CA ALA A 443 -12.71 13.99 8.47
C ALA A 443 -13.64 13.42 9.56
N LEU A 444 -14.68 14.19 9.92
CA LEU A 444 -15.70 13.74 10.89
C LEU A 444 -16.71 12.76 10.27
N ASN A 445 -16.94 12.88 8.96
CA ASN A 445 -17.86 12.07 8.19
C ASN A 445 -17.51 12.20 6.69
N THR A 446 -18.24 11.46 5.86
CA THR A 446 -18.32 11.68 4.41
C THR A 446 -19.76 12.02 4.04
N HIS A 447 -19.99 12.32 2.77
CA HIS A 447 -21.34 12.57 2.24
C HIS A 447 -22.26 11.33 2.29
N ASP A 448 -21.69 10.13 2.40
CA ASP A 448 -22.43 8.86 2.58
C ASP A 448 -22.75 8.54 4.03
N MET A 449 -22.29 9.38 4.96
CA MET A 449 -22.47 9.20 6.39
C MET A 449 -23.45 10.23 6.97
N PRO A 450 -24.08 9.90 8.11
CA PRO A 450 -24.81 10.91 8.87
C PRO A 450 -23.89 12.06 9.31
N PRO A 451 -24.40 13.31 9.33
CA PRO A 451 -23.71 14.42 9.99
C PRO A 451 -23.34 14.07 11.44
N PHE A 452 -22.32 14.72 11.98
CA PHE A 452 -21.76 14.40 13.30
C PHE A 452 -22.84 14.40 14.40
N ALA A 453 -23.74 15.38 14.41
CA ALA A 453 -24.79 15.45 15.43
C ALA A 453 -25.79 14.30 15.33
N SER A 454 -26.08 13.82 14.12
CA SER A 454 -26.91 12.62 13.91
C SER A 454 -26.20 11.36 14.39
N TYR A 455 -24.93 11.19 14.00
CA TYR A 455 -24.08 10.06 14.43
C TYR A 455 -23.91 10.01 15.95
N TRP A 456 -23.50 11.11 16.58
CA TRP A 456 -23.21 11.16 18.02
C TRP A 456 -24.43 10.78 18.87
N ARG A 457 -25.63 11.16 18.40
CA ARG A 457 -26.91 10.89 19.07
C ARG A 457 -27.53 9.55 18.69
N GLY A 458 -27.02 8.89 17.64
CA GLY A 458 -27.56 7.64 17.12
C GLY A 458 -28.91 7.80 16.40
N LEU A 459 -29.19 8.98 15.84
CA LEU A 459 -30.44 9.23 15.10
C LEU A 459 -30.48 8.46 13.76
N ASP A 460 -29.31 8.25 13.17
CA ASP A 460 -29.11 7.47 11.94
C ASP A 460 -29.52 6.00 12.09
N VAL A 461 -29.33 5.42 13.28
CA VAL A 461 -29.63 4.01 13.55
C VAL A 461 -31.13 3.74 13.40
N GLN A 462 -31.95 4.62 13.97
CA GLN A 462 -33.41 4.51 13.88
C GLN A 462 -33.91 4.74 12.46
N ASP A 463 -33.35 5.71 11.74
CA ASP A 463 -33.74 5.99 10.36
C ASP A 463 -33.39 4.81 9.42
N ARG A 464 -32.21 4.18 9.60
CA ARG A 464 -31.84 2.96 8.87
C ARG A 464 -32.74 1.77 9.18
N LEU A 465 -33.20 1.63 10.43
CA LEU A 465 -34.18 0.62 10.83
C LEU A 465 -35.53 0.84 10.12
N GLU A 466 -36.01 2.09 10.07
CA GLU A 466 -37.25 2.46 9.38
C GLU A 466 -37.18 2.26 7.86
N LEU A 467 -36.00 2.45 7.28
CA LEU A 467 -35.74 2.21 5.86
C LEU A 467 -35.50 0.73 5.52
N GLY A 468 -35.49 -0.16 6.51
CA GLY A 468 -35.23 -1.59 6.32
C GLY A 468 -33.78 -1.93 5.96
N LEU A 469 -32.84 -1.00 6.18
CA LEU A 469 -31.40 -1.22 5.98
C LEU A 469 -30.76 -1.95 7.17
N LEU A 470 -31.41 -1.90 8.33
CA LEU A 470 -31.06 -2.67 9.53
C LEU A 470 -32.26 -3.46 10.01
N ASP A 471 -32.00 -4.63 10.59
CA ASP A 471 -32.99 -5.34 11.40
C ASP A 471 -32.98 -4.84 12.86
N PRO A 472 -34.00 -5.18 13.68
CA PRO A 472 -34.08 -4.69 15.07
C PRO A 472 -32.88 -5.08 15.94
N GLU A 473 -32.28 -6.23 15.68
CA GLU A 473 -31.12 -6.72 16.44
C GLU A 473 -29.82 -6.00 16.04
N GLY A 474 -29.65 -5.72 14.75
CA GLY A 474 -28.58 -4.89 14.22
C GLY A 474 -28.66 -3.46 14.75
N ALA A 475 -29.87 -2.88 14.80
CA ALA A 475 -30.09 -1.57 15.41
C ALA A 475 -29.72 -1.53 16.91
N ARG A 476 -30.07 -2.57 17.67
CA ARG A 476 -29.67 -2.70 19.08
C ARG A 476 -28.15 -2.75 19.25
N ARG A 477 -27.48 -3.60 18.46
CA ARG A 477 -26.03 -3.80 18.49
C ARG A 477 -25.25 -2.54 18.14
N GLU A 478 -25.63 -1.87 17.05
CA GLU A 478 -25.04 -0.59 16.65
C GLU A 478 -25.26 0.46 17.74
N GLY A 479 -26.44 0.51 18.36
CA GLY A 479 -26.72 1.44 19.46
C GLY A 479 -25.83 1.21 20.69
N GLU A 480 -25.54 -0.05 21.03
CA GLU A 480 -24.62 -0.43 22.10
C GLU A 480 -23.17 -0.05 21.79
N GLU A 481 -22.70 -0.37 20.57
CA GLU A 481 -21.37 -0.02 20.11
C GLU A 481 -21.16 1.50 20.04
N ARG A 482 -22.13 2.23 19.48
CA ARG A 482 -22.12 3.71 19.41
C ARG A 482 -22.04 4.33 20.81
N ARG A 483 -22.73 3.76 21.79
CA ARG A 483 -22.65 4.22 23.19
C ARG A 483 -21.25 4.01 23.74
N ALA A 484 -20.65 2.85 23.53
CA ALA A 484 -19.30 2.54 24.02
C ALA A 484 -18.24 3.46 23.39
N ILE A 485 -18.31 3.70 22.07
CA ILE A 485 -17.46 4.68 21.37
C ILE A 485 -17.62 6.06 21.99
N ARG A 486 -18.87 6.52 22.17
CA ARG A 486 -19.18 7.83 22.74
C ARG A 486 -18.63 8.01 24.15
N GLU A 487 -18.78 7.00 25.01
CA GLU A 487 -18.25 7.00 26.38
C GLU A 487 -16.71 7.02 26.39
N ASN A 488 -16.07 6.27 25.48
CA ASN A 488 -14.62 6.27 25.33
C ASN A 488 -14.08 7.65 24.93
N VAL A 489 -14.61 8.20 23.83
CA VAL A 489 -14.19 9.50 23.30
C VAL A 489 -14.48 10.62 24.30
N ALA A 490 -15.64 10.60 24.95
CA ALA A 490 -15.99 11.61 25.95
C ALA A 490 -15.01 11.59 27.14
N ARG A 491 -14.62 10.40 27.60
CA ARG A 491 -13.62 10.22 28.67
C ARG A 491 -12.26 10.77 28.25
N GLN A 492 -11.80 10.43 27.05
CA GLN A 492 -10.52 10.90 26.50
C GLN A 492 -10.47 12.42 26.35
N LEU A 493 -11.57 13.03 25.92
CA LEU A 493 -11.68 14.47 25.72
C LEU A 493 -12.05 15.26 26.99
N GLY A 494 -12.32 14.57 28.12
CA GLY A 494 -12.72 15.21 29.37
C GLY A 494 -14.08 15.91 29.31
N ILE A 495 -15.02 15.37 28.54
CA ILE A 495 -16.37 15.91 28.33
C ILE A 495 -17.46 14.92 28.78
N SER A 496 -18.72 15.37 28.80
CA SER A 496 -19.88 14.50 29.03
C SER A 496 -20.17 13.61 27.81
N ALA A 497 -20.51 12.34 28.05
CA ALA A 497 -20.92 11.38 27.01
C ALA A 497 -22.39 11.51 26.59
N GLY A 498 -23.08 12.58 26.98
CA GLY A 498 -24.49 12.75 26.70
C GLY A 498 -24.80 13.28 25.30
N THR A 499 -26.10 13.26 24.97
CA THR A 499 -26.62 13.36 23.59
C THR A 499 -27.58 14.52 23.38
N ASP A 500 -27.74 15.41 24.36
CA ASP A 500 -28.50 16.65 24.16
C ASP A 500 -27.75 17.63 23.23
N ASP A 501 -28.43 18.71 22.83
CA ASP A 501 -27.86 19.68 21.89
C ASP A 501 -26.56 20.32 22.39
N ALA A 502 -26.52 20.71 23.66
CA ALA A 502 -25.37 21.39 24.24
C ALA A 502 -24.17 20.44 24.39
N GLN A 503 -24.42 19.21 24.85
CA GLN A 503 -23.40 18.18 25.03
C GLN A 503 -22.84 17.68 23.69
N THR A 504 -23.71 17.47 22.70
CA THR A 504 -23.29 17.10 21.34
C THR A 504 -22.40 18.18 20.73
N ARG A 505 -22.76 19.46 20.92
CA ARG A 505 -21.95 20.58 20.45
C ARG A 505 -20.60 20.66 21.17
N ALA A 506 -20.57 20.46 22.48
CA ALA A 506 -19.33 20.41 23.25
C ALA A 506 -18.41 19.27 22.74
N ALA A 507 -18.99 18.11 22.41
CA ALA A 507 -18.25 16.99 21.83
C ALA A 507 -17.66 17.31 20.45
N LEU A 508 -18.45 17.95 19.57
CA LEU A 508 -17.96 18.42 18.27
C LEU A 508 -16.75 19.36 18.43
N LEU A 509 -16.88 20.38 19.27
CA LEU A 509 -15.81 21.38 19.46
C LEU A 509 -14.55 20.76 20.08
N ALA A 510 -14.70 19.83 21.02
CA ALA A 510 -13.57 19.10 21.61
C ALA A 510 -12.88 18.21 20.56
N LEU A 511 -13.64 17.49 19.75
CA LEU A 511 -13.10 16.63 18.71
C LEU A 511 -12.41 17.42 17.59
N LEU A 512 -12.98 18.56 17.16
CA LEU A 512 -12.34 19.45 16.19
C LEU A 512 -11.01 20.02 16.72
N ARG A 513 -10.93 20.31 18.02
CA ARG A 513 -9.69 20.78 18.66
C ARG A 513 -8.63 19.68 18.64
N GLU A 514 -9.04 18.47 18.99
CA GLU A 514 -8.19 17.29 19.01
C GLU A 514 -7.63 16.97 17.62
N LEU A 515 -8.50 16.90 16.60
CA LEU A 515 -8.11 16.64 15.22
C LEU A 515 -7.28 17.79 14.64
N GLY A 516 -7.55 19.04 15.03
CA GLY A 516 -6.77 20.21 14.63
C GLY A 516 -5.34 20.22 15.18
N GLY A 517 -5.04 19.42 16.21
CA GLY A 517 -3.69 19.19 16.73
C GLY A 517 -3.06 17.85 16.31
N SER A 518 -3.74 17.06 15.47
CA SER A 518 -3.29 15.73 15.06
C SER A 518 -2.16 15.75 14.01
N ARG A 519 -1.64 14.56 13.67
CA ARG A 519 -0.65 14.36 12.59
C ARG A 519 -1.25 14.32 11.18
N ALA A 520 -2.53 14.67 11.01
CA ALA A 520 -3.16 14.75 9.70
C ALA A 520 -2.43 15.77 8.81
N ARG A 521 -2.33 15.51 7.51
CA ARG A 521 -1.97 16.56 6.54
C ARG A 521 -3.12 17.54 6.36
N PHE A 522 -4.34 17.01 6.27
CA PHE A 522 -5.54 17.79 6.02
C PHE A 522 -6.64 17.43 7.00
N LEU A 523 -7.40 18.41 7.46
CA LEU A 523 -8.65 18.20 8.21
C LEU A 523 -9.80 18.80 7.41
N VAL A 524 -10.69 17.97 6.88
CA VAL A 524 -11.86 18.43 6.12
C VAL A 524 -13.09 18.35 7.01
N VAL A 525 -13.80 19.47 7.13
CA VAL A 525 -14.99 19.58 7.97
C VAL A 525 -16.19 19.94 7.09
N SER A 526 -17.26 19.16 7.19
CA SER A 526 -18.53 19.47 6.53
C SER A 526 -19.12 20.72 7.15
N LEU A 527 -19.46 21.71 6.32
CA LEU A 527 -20.01 22.99 6.79
C LEU A 527 -21.27 22.79 7.64
N GLU A 528 -22.06 21.76 7.34
CA GLU A 528 -23.31 21.43 8.03
C GLU A 528 -23.11 20.90 9.46
N ASP A 529 -21.96 20.30 9.76
CA ASP A 529 -21.65 19.85 11.12
C ASP A 529 -21.52 21.03 12.08
N LEU A 530 -21.05 22.19 11.59
CA LEU A 530 -20.71 23.34 12.43
C LEU A 530 -21.94 23.96 13.13
N TRP A 531 -23.13 23.82 12.55
CA TRP A 531 -24.41 24.20 13.15
C TRP A 531 -25.23 23.01 13.67
N GLY A 532 -24.67 21.80 13.66
CA GLY A 532 -25.31 20.60 14.19
C GLY A 532 -26.45 20.06 13.32
N GLU A 533 -26.28 20.05 11.99
CA GLU A 533 -27.25 19.38 11.11
C GLU A 533 -27.41 17.90 11.50
N THR A 534 -28.62 17.36 11.32
CA THR A 534 -28.92 15.96 11.63
C THR A 534 -29.38 15.16 10.41
N VAL A 535 -29.77 15.85 9.34
CA VAL A 535 -30.28 15.21 8.12
C VAL A 535 -29.12 15.04 7.12
N PRO A 536 -28.81 13.82 6.67
CA PRO A 536 -27.75 13.61 5.68
C PRO A 536 -28.12 14.15 4.29
N GLN A 537 -27.11 14.21 3.42
CA GLN A 537 -27.27 14.55 2.01
C GLN A 537 -27.56 13.32 1.14
N ASN A 538 -27.09 12.15 1.58
CA ASN A 538 -27.27 10.87 0.91
C ASN A 538 -27.55 9.76 1.94
N TRP A 539 -28.43 8.84 1.56
CA TRP A 539 -28.66 7.55 2.21
C TRP A 539 -28.21 6.44 1.25
N PRO A 540 -27.03 5.84 1.48
CA PRO A 540 -26.52 4.78 0.62
C PRO A 540 -27.50 3.61 0.50
N GLY A 541 -27.65 3.08 -0.72
CA GLY A 541 -28.56 1.95 -1.00
C GLY A 541 -30.06 2.30 -1.02
N VAL A 542 -30.44 3.57 -0.87
CA VAL A 542 -31.84 3.99 -0.88
C VAL A 542 -32.20 4.70 -2.18
N THR A 543 -33.25 4.23 -2.85
CA THR A 543 -33.81 4.88 -4.04
C THR A 543 -35.26 5.29 -3.79
N GLY A 544 -35.61 6.56 -4.02
CA GLY A 544 -37.00 7.06 -3.97
C GLY A 544 -37.62 7.28 -2.59
N ALA A 545 -37.18 6.57 -1.54
CA ALA A 545 -37.73 6.71 -0.18
C ALA A 545 -37.20 7.94 0.60
N ARG A 546 -36.03 8.46 0.22
CA ARG A 546 -35.39 9.65 0.78
C ARG A 546 -34.86 10.54 -0.36
N PRO A 547 -34.80 11.88 -0.17
CA PRO A 547 -34.43 12.83 -1.22
C PRO A 547 -32.90 12.95 -1.41
N ASN A 548 -32.24 11.86 -1.80
CA ASN A 548 -30.78 11.83 -2.05
C ASN A 548 -30.35 12.94 -3.02
N TRP A 549 -29.21 13.58 -2.73
CA TRP A 549 -28.57 14.58 -3.59
C TRP A 549 -29.39 15.82 -3.90
N SER A 550 -30.42 16.13 -3.10
CA SER A 550 -31.35 17.23 -3.41
C SER A 550 -31.62 18.17 -2.25
N ARG A 551 -31.06 17.92 -1.06
CA ARG A 551 -31.29 18.77 0.09
C ARG A 551 -30.46 20.05 -0.02
N PHE A 552 -31.08 21.22 0.15
CA PHE A 552 -30.34 22.46 0.31
C PHE A 552 -29.64 22.50 1.67
N LEU A 553 -28.50 23.18 1.74
CA LEU A 553 -27.97 23.64 3.02
C LEU A 553 -29.01 24.53 3.70
N ARG A 554 -29.09 24.40 5.03
CA ARG A 554 -30.01 25.20 5.86
C ARG A 554 -29.72 26.70 5.76
N TYR A 555 -28.44 27.05 5.63
CA TYR A 555 -27.95 28.42 5.57
C TYR A 555 -27.12 28.61 4.30
N SER A 556 -27.21 29.80 3.68
CA SER A 556 -26.27 30.26 2.65
C SER A 556 -24.86 30.40 3.21
N LEU A 557 -23.85 30.58 2.35
CA LEU A 557 -22.47 30.77 2.79
C LEU A 557 -22.33 32.07 3.61
N GLU A 558 -23.03 33.13 3.21
CA GLU A 558 -23.06 34.42 3.88
C GLU A 558 -23.73 34.31 5.26
N GLU A 559 -24.88 33.63 5.35
CA GLU A 559 -25.54 33.37 6.63
C GLU A 559 -24.66 32.50 7.52
N SER A 560 -24.05 31.45 6.98
CA SER A 560 -23.12 30.58 7.71
C SER A 560 -21.95 31.36 8.29
N ALA A 561 -21.38 32.30 7.52
CA ALA A 561 -20.29 33.16 7.96
C ALA A 561 -20.68 34.08 9.13
N ALA A 562 -21.93 34.53 9.15
CA ALA A 562 -22.47 35.44 10.17
C ALA A 562 -22.91 34.72 11.46
N ARG A 563 -22.99 33.38 11.45
CA ARG A 563 -23.46 32.61 12.59
C ARG A 563 -22.42 32.51 13.71
N PRO A 564 -22.80 32.79 14.98
CA PRO A 564 -21.87 32.68 16.11
C PRO A 564 -21.31 31.28 16.33
N ASP A 565 -22.14 30.25 16.14
CA ASP A 565 -21.79 28.86 16.38
C ASP A 565 -20.80 28.31 15.33
N VAL A 566 -20.98 28.72 14.07
CA VAL A 566 -20.01 28.46 12.99
C VAL A 566 -18.71 29.22 13.26
N ALA A 567 -18.78 30.52 13.55
CA ALA A 567 -17.60 31.34 13.80
C ALA A 567 -16.74 30.82 14.98
N GLU A 568 -17.37 30.35 16.06
CA GLU A 568 -16.69 29.73 17.20
C GLU A 568 -15.88 28.48 16.78
N ALA A 569 -16.50 27.58 16.03
CA ALA A 569 -15.85 26.35 15.58
C ALA A 569 -14.68 26.62 14.63
N LEU A 570 -14.82 27.60 13.73
CA LEU A 570 -13.77 27.99 12.79
C LEU A 570 -12.58 28.68 13.50
N GLU A 571 -12.83 29.55 14.48
CA GLU A 571 -11.74 30.14 15.29
C GLU A 571 -11.01 29.10 16.13
N LEU A 572 -11.72 28.08 16.61
CA LEU A 572 -11.11 26.94 17.30
C LEU A 572 -10.20 26.14 16.37
N LEU A 573 -10.64 25.85 15.15
CA LEU A 573 -9.82 25.15 14.13
C LEU A 573 -8.55 25.94 13.78
N LYS A 574 -8.69 27.26 13.58
CA LYS A 574 -7.57 28.18 13.36
C LYS A 574 -6.56 28.11 14.51
N THR A 575 -7.04 28.15 15.75
CA THR A 575 -6.17 28.14 16.94
C THR A 575 -5.50 26.78 17.13
N ALA A 576 -6.22 25.67 16.95
CA ALA A 576 -5.68 24.32 17.09
C ALA A 576 -4.57 24.05 16.06
N ALA A 577 -4.81 24.41 14.78
CA ALA A 577 -3.82 24.27 13.72
C ALA A 577 -2.53 25.06 13.98
N SER A 578 -2.64 26.26 14.56
CA SER A 578 -1.47 27.10 14.91
C SER A 578 -0.63 26.56 16.07
N ARG A 579 -1.22 25.75 16.98
CA ARG A 579 -0.51 25.15 18.12
C ARG A 579 0.32 23.94 17.71
N GLY A 580 -0.14 23.17 16.73
CA GLY A 580 0.64 22.09 16.11
C GLY A 580 2.02 22.57 15.62
N GLU A 581 2.09 23.77 15.04
CA GLU A 581 3.33 24.38 14.54
C GLU A 581 4.35 24.73 15.65
N SER A 582 3.90 24.88 16.90
CA SER A 582 4.74 25.32 18.03
C SER A 582 5.37 24.17 18.82
N MET A 583 4.73 23.00 18.83
CA MET A 583 5.19 21.82 19.60
C MET A 583 6.38 21.08 18.96
N GLU A 584 6.65 21.28 17.67
CA GLU A 584 7.77 20.61 16.97
C GLU A 584 9.06 21.44 16.87
N LYS A 585 9.03 22.73 17.26
CA LYS A 585 10.28 23.51 17.37
C LYS A 585 11.16 23.05 18.54
N SER A 586 10.65 22.22 19.45
CA SER A 586 11.43 21.56 20.50
C SER A 586 11.97 20.18 20.11
N ASP A 587 11.65 19.65 18.92
CA ASP A 587 12.02 18.28 18.52
C ASP A 587 13.05 18.24 17.36
N LYS A 588 13.96 19.23 17.37
CA LYS A 588 15.17 19.25 16.54
C LYS A 588 16.42 19.31 17.41
N THR A 589 16.69 18.23 18.11
CA THR A 589 18.03 17.93 18.62
C THR A 589 18.42 16.54 18.17
N GLN A 590 19.63 16.45 17.62
CA GLN A 590 20.34 15.21 17.36
C GLN A 590 20.31 14.31 18.61
N PRO A 591 20.36 12.98 18.47
CA PRO A 591 20.21 12.08 19.60
C PRO A 591 21.49 12.08 20.44
N GLU A 592 21.55 12.94 21.44
CA GLU A 592 22.44 12.78 22.57
C GLU A 592 21.60 12.39 23.80
N GLY A 593 21.77 11.14 24.24
CA GLY A 593 21.23 10.58 25.49
C GLY A 593 19.77 10.12 25.42
N ARG A 594 19.51 8.93 24.84
CA ARG A 594 18.19 8.27 24.93
C ARG A 594 17.87 7.92 26.39
N GLY A 595 16.80 8.51 26.93
CA GLY A 595 16.03 7.87 28.00
C GLY A 595 15.40 6.57 27.47
N LEU A 596 15.16 5.61 28.35
CA LEU A 596 14.53 4.35 27.96
C LEU A 596 13.08 4.61 27.48
N PRO A 597 12.60 3.91 26.43
CA PRO A 597 11.22 4.08 25.97
C PRO A 597 10.22 3.69 27.07
N PRO A 598 9.02 4.30 27.12
CA PRO A 598 7.99 3.86 28.05
C PRO A 598 7.53 2.43 27.70
N ALA A 599 7.33 1.58 28.71
CA ALA A 599 6.94 0.18 28.55
C ALA A 599 5.63 0.02 27.75
N ASP A 600 4.67 0.93 27.94
CA ASP A 600 3.38 0.91 27.22
C ASP A 600 3.55 1.11 25.71
N ALA A 601 4.62 1.79 25.26
CA ALA A 601 4.93 1.94 23.84
C ALA A 601 5.51 0.65 23.21
N LEU A 602 5.90 -0.33 24.02
CA LEU A 602 6.44 -1.63 23.59
C LEU A 602 5.39 -2.74 23.62
N SER A 603 4.24 -2.51 24.28
CA SER A 603 3.15 -3.48 24.34
C SER A 603 2.58 -3.79 22.95
N LEU A 604 2.12 -5.02 22.79
CA LEU A 604 1.56 -5.53 21.53
C LEU A 604 0.23 -4.84 21.21
N THR A 605 0.18 -4.14 20.08
CA THR A 605 -1.04 -3.47 19.62
C THR A 605 -2.03 -4.45 18.97
N GLU A 606 -3.27 -4.01 18.73
CA GLU A 606 -4.23 -4.79 17.93
C GLU A 606 -3.71 -5.05 16.51
N GLU A 607 -3.03 -4.09 15.89
CA GLU A 607 -2.41 -4.24 14.57
C GLU A 607 -1.27 -5.29 14.60
N ASP A 608 -0.38 -5.23 15.59
CA ASP A 608 0.71 -6.20 15.74
C ASP A 608 0.15 -7.63 15.81
N ARG A 609 -0.91 -7.82 16.62
CA ARG A 609 -1.60 -9.11 16.78
C ARG A 609 -2.29 -9.54 15.49
N TYR A 610 -2.99 -8.63 14.81
CA TYR A 610 -3.66 -8.91 13.54
C TYR A 610 -2.66 -9.37 12.47
N LEU A 611 -1.61 -8.60 12.23
CA LEU A 611 -0.57 -8.92 11.24
C LEU A 611 0.17 -10.21 11.61
N PHE A 612 0.38 -10.46 12.91
CA PHE A 612 0.97 -11.71 13.40
C PHE A 612 0.11 -12.92 13.02
N ASN A 613 -1.20 -12.88 13.31
CA ASN A 613 -2.15 -13.96 13.00
C ASN A 613 -2.39 -14.14 11.50
N GLU A 614 -2.28 -13.07 10.70
CA GLU A 614 -2.42 -13.13 9.23
C GLU A 614 -1.12 -13.58 8.53
N GLY A 615 -0.01 -13.65 9.26
CA GLY A 615 1.27 -14.09 8.73
C GLY A 615 1.99 -13.02 7.91
N SER A 616 1.70 -11.75 8.18
CA SER A 616 2.11 -10.58 7.42
C SER A 616 3.04 -9.63 8.18
N HIS A 617 3.34 -9.94 9.45
CA HIS A 617 4.18 -9.09 10.29
C HIS A 617 5.68 -9.25 9.96
N THR A 618 6.35 -8.16 9.58
CA THR A 618 7.75 -8.17 9.13
C THR A 618 8.75 -7.61 10.14
N ARG A 619 8.29 -7.13 11.31
CA ARG A 619 9.15 -6.48 12.33
C ARG A 619 8.88 -6.93 13.76
N LEU A 620 8.60 -8.21 13.98
CA LEU A 620 8.25 -8.73 15.31
C LEU A 620 9.35 -8.49 16.35
N TYR A 621 10.61 -8.41 15.93
CA TYR A 621 11.75 -8.09 16.80
C TYR A 621 11.68 -6.72 17.50
N ARG A 622 10.74 -5.85 17.12
CA ARG A 622 10.48 -4.57 17.82
C ARG A 622 9.50 -4.71 18.99
N ARG A 623 8.82 -5.86 19.09
CA ARG A 623 7.74 -6.11 20.06
C ARG A 623 8.02 -7.34 20.91
N LEU A 624 8.46 -8.43 20.28
CA LEU A 624 8.80 -9.69 20.93
C LEU A 624 10.26 -9.71 21.38
N GLY A 625 10.52 -10.51 22.41
CA GLY A 625 11.79 -10.62 23.09
C GLY A 625 11.93 -9.66 24.28
N ALA A 626 13.17 -9.37 24.66
CA ALA A 626 13.49 -8.50 25.80
C ALA A 626 13.90 -7.09 25.35
N HIS A 627 13.17 -6.08 25.83
CA HIS A 627 13.35 -4.67 25.49
C HIS A 627 13.54 -3.81 26.74
N PRO A 628 14.75 -3.24 26.98
CA PRO A 628 14.95 -2.28 28.07
C PRO A 628 14.00 -1.09 27.96
N CYS A 629 13.30 -0.76 29.04
CA CYS A 629 12.26 0.27 29.04
C CYS A 629 12.01 0.86 30.44
N GLU A 630 11.15 1.87 30.53
CA GLU A 630 10.71 2.48 31.79
C GLU A 630 9.19 2.39 31.96
N ARG A 631 8.72 2.11 33.17
CA ARG A 631 7.29 2.17 33.51
C ARG A 631 7.12 3.01 34.77
N GLU A 632 6.32 4.06 34.70
CA GLU A 632 6.06 4.98 35.83
C GLU A 632 7.37 5.54 36.46
N GLY A 633 8.37 5.83 35.63
CA GLY A 633 9.68 6.35 36.08
C GLY A 633 10.62 5.31 36.71
N LYS A 634 10.26 4.02 36.66
CA LYS A 634 11.09 2.90 37.12
C LYS A 634 11.66 2.13 35.93
N GLY A 635 12.98 1.98 35.90
CA GLY A 635 13.68 1.20 34.86
C GLY A 635 13.45 -0.30 35.01
N GLY A 636 13.27 -0.98 33.87
CA GLY A 636 13.10 -2.41 33.79
C GLY A 636 13.20 -2.92 32.35
N VAL A 637 12.61 -4.08 32.09
CA VAL A 637 12.61 -4.71 30.76
C VAL A 637 11.21 -5.21 30.46
N HIS A 638 10.71 -4.89 29.26
CA HIS A 638 9.51 -5.49 28.71
C HIS A 638 9.88 -6.79 28.01
N PHE A 639 9.22 -7.88 28.38
CA PHE A 639 9.40 -9.19 27.78
C PHE A 639 8.13 -9.60 27.05
N ALA A 640 8.27 -10.17 25.85
CA ALA A 640 7.15 -10.80 25.17
C ALA A 640 7.54 -12.05 24.37
N VAL A 641 6.68 -13.07 24.34
CA VAL A 641 6.94 -14.37 23.70
C VAL A 641 5.65 -15.01 23.17
N TRP A 642 5.77 -15.83 22.13
CA TRP A 642 4.67 -16.62 21.59
C TRP A 642 4.67 -18.05 22.17
N ALA A 643 3.61 -18.41 22.87
CA ALA A 643 3.43 -19.73 23.48
C ALA A 643 1.91 -20.02 23.65
N PRO A 644 1.19 -20.30 22.55
CA PRO A 644 -0.28 -20.41 22.56
C PRO A 644 -0.81 -21.54 23.44
N ASN A 645 -0.06 -22.63 23.62
CA ASN A 645 -0.50 -23.78 24.41
C ASN A 645 -0.07 -23.69 25.89
N ALA A 646 0.62 -22.61 26.30
CA ALA A 646 1.05 -22.41 27.67
C ALA A 646 -0.14 -22.10 28.60
N GLU A 647 -0.25 -22.82 29.72
CA GLU A 647 -1.12 -22.47 30.83
C GLU A 647 -0.64 -21.20 31.54
N ALA A 648 0.67 -21.11 31.77
CA ALA A 648 1.34 -19.96 32.34
C ALA A 648 2.74 -19.79 31.71
N VAL A 649 3.17 -18.52 31.59
CA VAL A 649 4.52 -18.16 31.18
C VAL A 649 5.10 -17.22 32.22
N SER A 650 6.36 -17.43 32.60
CA SER A 650 7.10 -16.50 33.47
C SER A 650 8.52 -16.29 32.97
N VAL A 651 9.10 -15.14 33.28
CA VAL A 651 10.51 -14.87 32.96
C VAL A 651 11.36 -15.25 34.17
N ILE A 652 12.39 -16.06 33.95
CA ILE A 652 13.37 -16.44 34.97
C ILE A 652 14.73 -15.88 34.58
N GLY A 653 15.50 -15.39 35.55
CA GLY A 653 16.80 -14.79 35.25
C GLY A 653 17.55 -14.29 36.49
N ASP A 654 18.65 -13.59 36.24
CA ASP A 654 19.51 -13.06 37.30
C ASP A 654 18.75 -12.17 38.30
N PHE A 655 17.84 -11.31 37.81
CA PHE A 655 17.01 -10.40 38.61
C PHE A 655 16.03 -11.09 39.58
N ASN A 656 15.74 -12.39 39.38
CA ASN A 656 14.85 -13.14 40.27
C ASN A 656 15.45 -14.45 40.79
N ARG A 657 16.78 -14.61 40.68
CA ARG A 657 17.51 -15.82 41.10
C ARG A 657 16.96 -17.09 40.44
N TRP A 658 16.54 -16.99 39.18
CA TRP A 658 16.04 -18.10 38.38
C TRP A 658 14.82 -18.81 38.99
N ALA A 659 13.98 -18.08 39.74
CA ALA A 659 12.81 -18.63 40.44
C ALA A 659 11.57 -18.67 39.53
N PRO A 660 11.08 -19.86 39.12
CA PRO A 660 9.88 -19.98 38.28
C PRO A 660 8.65 -19.35 38.96
N GLY A 661 7.79 -18.69 38.18
CA GLY A 661 6.56 -18.06 38.67
C GLY A 661 6.74 -16.73 39.41
N SER A 662 7.97 -16.26 39.65
CA SER A 662 8.20 -14.98 40.35
C SER A 662 7.84 -13.75 39.50
N HIS A 663 7.94 -13.86 38.17
CA HIS A 663 7.64 -12.79 37.23
C HIS A 663 6.76 -13.34 36.09
N PRO A 664 5.46 -13.59 36.36
CA PRO A 664 4.53 -14.11 35.36
C PRO A 664 4.26 -13.07 34.27
N LEU A 665 4.12 -13.54 33.03
CA LEU A 665 3.65 -12.75 31.91
C LEU A 665 2.13 -12.87 31.78
N THR A 666 1.52 -11.86 31.18
CA THR A 666 0.08 -11.83 30.90
C THR A 666 -0.20 -12.16 29.45
N PRO A 667 -1.24 -12.96 29.16
CA PRO A 667 -1.64 -13.23 27.79
C PRO A 667 -2.18 -11.96 27.13
N SER A 668 -1.74 -11.70 25.90
CA SER A 668 -2.14 -10.55 25.08
C SER A 668 -3.11 -10.98 24.00
N GLY A 669 -4.40 -10.75 24.23
CA GLY A 669 -5.48 -11.11 23.29
C GLY A 669 -5.65 -12.64 23.13
N SER A 670 -6.06 -13.08 21.93
CA SER A 670 -6.32 -14.50 21.62
C SER A 670 -5.21 -15.18 20.79
N SER A 671 -4.13 -14.46 20.47
CA SER A 671 -3.04 -14.92 19.57
C SER A 671 -2.02 -15.86 20.22
N GLY A 672 -2.16 -16.15 21.52
CA GLY A 672 -1.18 -16.95 22.26
C GLY A 672 0.14 -16.22 22.55
N LEU A 673 0.13 -14.89 22.45
CA LEU A 673 1.25 -14.02 22.83
C LEU A 673 1.17 -13.71 24.33
N TRP A 674 2.32 -13.64 24.98
CA TRP A 674 2.47 -13.34 26.39
C TRP A 674 3.42 -12.16 26.54
N GLU A 675 3.08 -11.18 27.37
CA GLU A 675 3.92 -9.99 27.60
C GLU A 675 3.87 -9.51 29.06
N GLY A 676 4.88 -8.74 29.46
CA GLY A 676 4.97 -8.23 30.82
C GLY A 676 6.23 -7.40 31.08
N PHE A 677 6.13 -6.49 32.05
CA PHE A 677 7.22 -5.63 32.49
C PHE A 677 7.85 -6.17 33.77
N VAL A 678 9.18 -6.30 33.78
CA VAL A 678 9.95 -6.69 34.97
C VAL A 678 10.77 -5.50 35.46
N GLU A 679 10.34 -4.93 36.60
CA GLU A 679 11.07 -3.86 37.28
C GLU A 679 12.44 -4.37 37.77
N GLY A 680 13.49 -3.59 37.55
CA GLY A 680 14.83 -3.90 38.06
C GLY A 680 15.65 -4.89 37.23
N ALA A 681 15.07 -5.54 36.21
CA ALA A 681 15.82 -6.22 35.16
C ALA A 681 16.60 -5.19 34.32
N ARG A 682 17.82 -5.53 33.88
CA ARG A 682 18.75 -4.61 33.23
C ARG A 682 19.47 -5.25 32.05
N LYS A 683 20.00 -4.41 31.17
CA LYS A 683 20.97 -4.82 30.14
C LYS A 683 22.09 -5.64 30.77
N GLY A 684 22.38 -6.81 30.18
CA GLY A 684 23.38 -7.76 30.65
C GLY A 684 22.82 -8.88 31.54
N ASP A 685 21.60 -8.76 32.05
CA ASP A 685 20.97 -9.85 32.81
C ASP A 685 20.69 -11.04 31.89
N ARG A 686 20.97 -12.24 32.39
CA ARG A 686 20.63 -13.49 31.71
C ARG A 686 19.21 -13.90 32.05
N TYR A 687 18.48 -14.41 31.07
CA TYR A 687 17.11 -14.84 31.24
C TYR A 687 16.70 -16.01 30.33
N LYS A 688 15.59 -16.64 30.70
CA LYS A 688 14.82 -17.61 29.92
C LYS A 688 13.33 -17.42 30.17
N PHE A 689 12.50 -17.96 29.30
CA PHE A 689 11.08 -18.13 29.54
C PHE A 689 10.82 -19.51 30.17
N HIS A 690 10.19 -19.53 31.33
CA HIS A 690 9.62 -20.75 31.91
C HIS A 690 8.19 -20.91 31.42
N ILE A 691 7.90 -22.04 30.77
CA ILE A 691 6.61 -22.34 30.18
C ILE A 691 6.00 -23.54 30.91
N ASP A 692 4.84 -23.32 31.53
CA ASP A 692 3.96 -24.38 32.01
C ASP A 692 2.91 -24.65 30.93
N SER A 693 2.94 -25.81 30.28
CA SER A 693 2.01 -26.16 29.20
C SER A 693 0.69 -26.75 29.70
N ARG A 694 -0.41 -26.47 28.99
CA ARG A 694 -1.68 -27.17 29.20
C ARG A 694 -1.62 -28.64 28.75
N VAL A 695 -0.61 -29.01 27.98
CA VAL A 695 -0.51 -30.35 27.36
C VAL A 695 0.37 -31.25 28.23
N ASN A 696 -0.20 -32.38 28.67
CA ASN A 696 0.51 -33.48 29.35
C ASN A 696 1.36 -33.08 30.57
N GLY A 697 1.08 -31.93 31.20
CA GLY A 697 1.86 -31.40 32.32
C GLY A 697 3.30 -31.01 31.95
N TYR A 698 3.56 -30.73 30.67
CA TYR A 698 4.89 -30.37 30.17
C TYR A 698 5.36 -29.01 30.73
N LYS A 699 6.59 -28.96 31.22
CA LYS A 699 7.22 -27.75 31.78
C LYS A 699 8.64 -27.62 31.24
N VAL A 700 9.02 -26.43 30.78
CA VAL A 700 10.33 -26.25 30.13
C VAL A 700 10.86 -24.83 30.27
N ASP A 701 12.19 -24.69 30.27
CA ASP A 701 12.90 -23.42 30.22
C ASP A 701 13.45 -23.17 28.82
N LYS A 702 12.89 -22.17 28.12
CA LYS A 702 13.24 -21.83 26.74
C LYS A 702 14.11 -20.58 26.67
N ALA A 703 15.12 -20.62 25.79
CA ALA A 703 15.78 -19.42 25.32
C ALA A 703 14.78 -18.59 24.50
N ASP A 704 14.97 -17.28 24.49
CA ASP A 704 14.11 -16.36 23.76
C ASP A 704 14.36 -16.45 22.24
N PRO A 705 13.34 -16.83 21.43
CA PRO A 705 13.46 -16.86 19.97
C PRO A 705 13.84 -15.51 19.35
N PHE A 706 13.54 -14.40 20.03
CA PHE A 706 13.78 -13.01 19.62
C PHE A 706 14.96 -12.37 20.38
N ALA A 707 15.77 -13.15 21.09
CA ALA A 707 16.94 -12.63 21.77
C ALA A 707 17.86 -11.89 20.79
N LEU A 708 18.35 -10.72 21.22
CA LEU A 708 19.35 -9.95 20.48
C LEU A 708 20.78 -10.42 20.78
N TRP A 709 20.98 -11.09 21.92
CA TRP A 709 22.25 -11.65 22.34
C TRP A 709 22.03 -12.87 23.24
N ALA A 710 22.99 -13.77 23.27
CA ALA A 710 22.92 -15.02 24.01
C ALA A 710 24.26 -15.33 24.69
N GLU A 711 24.23 -16.19 25.71
CA GLU A 711 25.45 -16.72 26.30
C GLU A 711 26.21 -17.60 25.29
N THR A 712 27.53 -17.57 25.37
CA THR A 712 28.36 -18.46 24.55
C THR A 712 28.11 -19.93 24.90
N PRO A 713 27.82 -20.81 23.92
CA PRO A 713 27.64 -22.23 24.13
C PRO A 713 28.83 -22.87 24.89
N PRO A 714 28.58 -23.85 25.78
CA PRO A 714 27.36 -24.64 25.94
C PRO A 714 26.28 -24.00 26.85
N ARG A 715 26.46 -22.75 27.28
CA ARG A 715 25.42 -22.04 28.03
C ARG A 715 24.26 -21.67 27.11
N THR A 716 23.07 -21.53 27.68
CA THR A 716 21.80 -21.54 26.93
C THR A 716 20.86 -20.38 27.26
N ALA A 717 21.27 -19.43 28.11
CA ALA A 717 20.43 -18.28 28.42
C ALA A 717 20.53 -17.20 27.33
N SER A 718 19.41 -16.49 27.14
CA SER A 718 19.38 -15.22 26.42
C SER A 718 19.91 -14.11 27.33
N ILE A 719 20.43 -13.03 26.75
CA ILE A 719 20.95 -11.87 27.50
C ILE A 719 20.15 -10.64 27.09
N VAL A 720 19.63 -9.89 28.08
CA VAL A 720 18.95 -8.62 27.83
C VAL A 720 19.95 -7.66 27.19
N TRP A 721 19.66 -7.19 25.98
CA TRP A 721 20.58 -6.36 25.21
C TRP A 721 19.84 -5.31 24.36
N ASP A 722 20.59 -4.38 23.77
CA ASP A 722 20.08 -3.38 22.82
C ASP A 722 20.98 -3.32 21.57
N LEU A 723 20.52 -2.61 20.55
CA LEU A 723 21.21 -2.48 19.26
C LEU A 723 21.75 -1.06 19.04
N ASP A 724 22.02 -0.31 20.10
CA ASP A 724 22.53 1.05 19.96
C ASP A 724 23.96 1.01 19.37
N TYR A 725 24.08 1.47 18.12
CA TYR A 725 25.34 1.57 17.36
C TYR A 725 25.28 2.78 16.42
N ALA A 726 26.39 3.51 16.29
CA ALA A 726 26.51 4.67 15.41
C ALA A 726 27.25 4.27 14.12
N TRP A 727 26.50 4.06 13.04
CA TRP A 727 27.02 3.69 11.73
C TRP A 727 27.80 4.81 11.05
N ASN A 728 28.88 4.45 10.36
CA ASN A 728 29.70 5.38 9.54
C ASN A 728 29.71 5.01 8.05
N ASP A 729 28.75 4.19 7.61
CA ASP A 729 28.65 3.66 6.25
C ASP A 729 27.71 4.47 5.35
N GLY A 730 27.33 5.68 5.73
CA GLY A 730 26.36 6.50 4.98
C GLY A 730 26.73 6.71 3.50
N GLY A 731 28.03 6.75 3.18
CA GLY A 731 28.51 6.79 1.79
C GLY A 731 28.21 5.51 1.01
N TRP A 732 28.41 4.34 1.64
CA TRP A 732 28.03 3.05 1.06
C TRP A 732 26.52 2.96 0.85
N MET A 733 25.73 3.29 1.86
CA MET A 733 24.26 3.24 1.80
C MET A 733 23.68 4.14 0.70
N ALA A 734 24.32 5.27 0.40
CA ALA A 734 23.91 6.15 -0.70
C ALA A 734 24.16 5.54 -2.10
N GLU A 735 25.19 4.71 -2.25
CA GLU A 735 25.58 4.08 -3.52
C GLU A 735 25.10 2.63 -3.67
N ARG A 736 24.62 2.01 -2.58
CA ARG A 736 24.25 0.58 -2.49
C ARG A 736 23.38 0.12 -3.66
N ALA A 737 22.35 0.90 -4.01
CA ALA A 737 21.45 0.58 -5.11
C ALA A 737 22.15 0.40 -6.46
N GLN A 738 23.21 1.16 -6.75
CA GLN A 738 23.97 1.05 -8.00
C GLN A 738 24.87 -0.20 -8.00
N ARG A 739 25.41 -0.54 -6.82
CA ARG A 739 26.33 -1.66 -6.60
C ARG A 739 25.61 -3.02 -6.53
N GLN A 740 24.31 -3.01 -6.22
CA GLN A 740 23.48 -4.22 -6.13
C GLN A 740 22.58 -4.45 -7.35
N THR A 741 22.79 -3.77 -8.48
CA THR A 741 22.03 -4.06 -9.70
C THR A 741 22.45 -5.39 -10.33
N LEU A 742 21.57 -6.02 -11.11
CA LEU A 742 21.91 -7.21 -11.91
C LEU A 742 22.97 -6.97 -13.01
N GLU A 743 23.43 -5.72 -13.19
CA GLU A 743 24.51 -5.35 -14.12
C GLU A 743 25.80 -5.01 -13.40
N ALA A 744 25.75 -4.87 -12.07
CA ALA A 744 26.91 -4.52 -11.29
C ALA A 744 27.90 -5.70 -11.26
N PRO A 745 29.22 -5.43 -11.29
CA PRO A 745 30.21 -6.48 -11.13
C PRO A 745 30.16 -7.05 -9.70
N VAL A 746 29.64 -8.26 -9.57
CA VAL A 746 29.57 -8.99 -8.31
C VAL A 746 30.56 -10.15 -8.32
N SER A 747 31.55 -10.09 -7.43
CA SER A 747 32.46 -11.18 -7.12
C SER A 747 32.49 -11.37 -5.61
N ILE A 748 32.20 -12.59 -5.17
CA ILE A 748 31.87 -12.91 -3.78
C ILE A 748 32.99 -13.76 -3.18
N TYR A 749 33.47 -13.34 -2.01
CA TYR A 749 34.34 -14.14 -1.16
C TYR A 749 33.53 -14.75 0.00
N GLU A 750 33.18 -16.03 -0.12
CA GLU A 750 32.49 -16.77 0.94
C GLU A 750 33.44 -17.06 2.10
N VAL A 751 33.02 -16.80 3.33
CA VAL A 751 33.89 -16.92 4.51
C VAL A 751 33.14 -17.43 5.75
N HIS A 752 33.72 -18.46 6.37
CA HIS A 752 33.40 -18.85 7.75
C HIS A 752 34.33 -18.11 8.72
N LEU A 753 33.76 -17.18 9.48
CA LEU A 753 34.52 -16.27 10.35
C LEU A 753 35.42 -17.00 11.35
N GLY A 754 34.96 -18.16 11.84
CA GLY A 754 35.69 -18.93 12.83
C GLY A 754 36.86 -19.74 12.30
N SER A 755 36.93 -20.04 11.00
CA SER A 755 38.02 -20.84 10.43
C SER A 755 38.97 -20.02 9.55
N TRP A 756 38.55 -18.81 9.14
CA TRP A 756 39.31 -17.97 8.22
C TRP A 756 40.72 -17.61 8.74
N ALA A 757 40.82 -17.17 10.00
CA ALA A 757 42.11 -16.91 10.64
C ALA A 757 42.05 -17.17 12.15
N ARG A 758 43.17 -17.67 12.69
CA ARG A 758 43.37 -17.98 14.11
C ARG A 758 44.56 -17.20 14.67
N VAL A 759 44.61 -17.04 15.99
CA VAL A 759 45.74 -16.44 16.72
C VAL A 759 46.61 -17.57 17.29
N PRO A 760 47.76 -17.92 16.68
CA PRO A 760 48.60 -19.04 17.12
C PRO A 760 49.10 -18.89 18.56
N GLU A 761 49.44 -17.65 18.95
CA GLU A 761 49.96 -17.32 20.27
C GLU A 761 48.92 -17.53 21.39
N GLU A 762 47.64 -17.56 21.04
CA GLU A 762 46.50 -17.78 21.95
C GLU A 762 45.88 -19.16 21.73
N GLY A 763 46.70 -20.17 21.48
CA GLY A 763 46.25 -21.56 21.34
C GLY A 763 45.33 -21.80 20.14
N GLY A 764 45.43 -20.96 19.11
CA GLY A 764 44.59 -21.06 17.92
C GLY A 764 43.16 -20.54 18.11
N ARG A 765 42.94 -19.58 19.03
CA ARG A 765 41.65 -18.89 19.18
C ARG A 765 41.20 -18.25 17.86
N SER A 766 39.89 -18.28 17.57
CA SER A 766 39.30 -17.48 16.48
C SER A 766 39.42 -15.98 16.76
N LEU A 767 39.63 -15.20 15.72
CA LEU A 767 39.53 -13.75 15.83
C LEU A 767 38.09 -13.32 16.19
N GLY A 768 37.95 -12.30 17.03
CA GLY A 768 36.68 -11.62 17.27
C GLY A 768 36.29 -10.70 16.12
N TYR A 769 35.05 -10.23 16.07
CA TYR A 769 34.54 -9.41 14.95
C TYR A 769 35.40 -8.16 14.69
N ARG A 770 35.82 -7.45 15.75
CA ARG A 770 36.69 -6.27 15.63
C ARG A 770 38.09 -6.58 15.12
N GLU A 771 38.64 -7.74 15.49
CA GLU A 771 39.96 -8.19 15.03
C GLU A 771 39.91 -8.64 13.56
N LEU A 772 38.78 -9.24 13.16
CA LEU A 772 38.51 -9.67 11.79
C LEU A 772 38.35 -8.49 10.84
N ALA A 773 37.61 -7.45 11.25
CA ALA A 773 37.17 -6.36 10.38
C ALA A 773 38.26 -5.73 9.50
N PRO A 774 39.36 -5.18 10.04
CA PRO A 774 40.40 -4.58 9.21
C PRO A 774 41.18 -5.62 8.38
N LYS A 775 41.36 -6.83 8.90
CA LYS A 775 42.14 -7.89 8.23
C LYS A 775 41.40 -8.47 7.03
N LEU A 776 40.11 -8.78 7.22
CA LEU A 776 39.25 -9.30 6.17
C LEU A 776 39.05 -8.26 5.08
N ALA A 777 38.76 -7.00 5.45
CA ALA A 777 38.60 -5.92 4.48
C ALA A 777 39.86 -5.71 3.63
N ALA A 778 41.05 -5.72 4.25
CA ALA A 778 42.32 -5.61 3.51
C ALA A 778 42.52 -6.78 2.53
N TYR A 779 42.29 -8.01 2.98
CA TYR A 779 42.46 -9.20 2.15
C TYR A 779 41.50 -9.25 0.97
N VAL A 780 40.21 -8.99 1.20
CA VAL A 780 39.16 -9.00 0.17
C VAL A 780 39.45 -7.95 -0.89
N LYS A 781 39.88 -6.76 -0.47
CA LYS A 781 40.27 -5.66 -1.36
C LYS A 781 41.54 -5.97 -2.16
N GLU A 782 42.56 -6.56 -1.55
CA GLU A 782 43.79 -7.01 -2.23
C GLU A 782 43.49 -8.09 -3.27
N ALA A 783 42.62 -9.04 -2.92
CA ALA A 783 42.20 -10.12 -3.80
C ALA A 783 41.23 -9.67 -4.92
N GLY A 784 40.67 -8.46 -4.83
CA GLY A 784 39.81 -7.87 -5.86
C GLY A 784 38.34 -8.30 -5.84
N PHE A 785 37.87 -8.87 -4.72
CA PHE A 785 36.45 -9.19 -4.53
C PHE A 785 35.63 -7.94 -4.21
N THR A 786 34.36 -7.92 -4.62
CA THR A 786 33.46 -6.78 -4.37
C THR A 786 32.54 -7.01 -3.17
N HIS A 787 32.33 -8.27 -2.79
CA HIS A 787 31.46 -8.67 -1.68
C HIS A 787 32.11 -9.77 -0.85
N VAL A 788 31.70 -9.84 0.42
CA VAL A 788 31.86 -11.03 1.25
C VAL A 788 30.50 -11.69 1.45
N GLU A 789 30.46 -13.02 1.39
CA GLU A 789 29.32 -13.81 1.86
C GLU A 789 29.72 -14.46 3.17
N LEU A 790 29.12 -13.99 4.26
CA LEU A 790 29.37 -14.57 5.57
C LEU A 790 28.49 -15.82 5.71
N MET A 791 29.13 -16.98 5.89
CA MET A 791 28.43 -18.19 6.35
C MET A 791 27.65 -17.88 7.64
N PRO A 792 26.61 -18.66 7.99
CA PRO A 792 25.58 -18.20 8.91
C PRO A 792 26.15 -17.66 10.23
N VAL A 793 25.85 -16.38 10.48
CA VAL A 793 26.32 -15.65 11.67
C VAL A 793 25.35 -15.73 12.84
N MET A 794 24.18 -16.36 12.65
CA MET A 794 23.15 -16.54 13.67
C MET A 794 23.63 -17.44 14.81
N GLU A 795 23.11 -17.24 16.03
CA GLU A 795 23.49 -18.06 17.19
C GLU A 795 23.00 -19.51 17.04
N HIS A 796 23.88 -20.44 17.41
CA HIS A 796 23.70 -21.87 17.23
C HIS A 796 24.48 -22.65 18.30
N PRO A 797 23.94 -23.78 18.83
CA PRO A 797 24.57 -24.52 19.91
C PRO A 797 25.81 -25.29 19.47
N PHE A 798 25.73 -25.98 18.32
CA PHE A 798 26.79 -26.87 17.84
C PHE A 798 27.71 -26.20 16.81
N TYR A 799 28.96 -25.92 17.19
CA TYR A 799 29.93 -25.24 16.31
C TYR A 799 30.23 -26.01 15.01
N GLY A 800 30.16 -27.35 15.04
CA GLY A 800 30.38 -28.19 13.87
C GLY A 800 29.29 -28.08 12.80
N SER A 801 28.17 -27.41 13.11
CA SER A 801 27.16 -27.06 12.11
C SER A 801 27.55 -25.85 11.25
N TRP A 802 28.64 -25.16 11.58
CA TRP A 802 29.09 -23.91 10.94
C TRP A 802 28.04 -22.79 10.88
N GLY A 803 27.02 -22.89 11.73
CA GLY A 803 25.92 -21.93 11.82
C GLY A 803 24.60 -22.42 11.25
N TYR A 804 24.53 -23.54 10.53
CA TYR A 804 23.28 -24.01 9.90
C TYR A 804 22.25 -24.57 10.89
N GLN A 805 22.63 -24.84 12.14
CA GLN A 805 21.68 -25.27 13.18
C GLN A 805 21.31 -24.10 14.11
N CYS A 806 20.61 -23.10 13.56
CA CYS A 806 20.24 -21.85 14.24
C CYS A 806 19.25 -22.05 15.40
N THR A 807 19.56 -21.47 16.57
CA THR A 807 18.60 -21.27 17.67
C THR A 807 18.29 -19.79 17.91
N GLY A 808 19.21 -18.87 17.60
CA GLY A 808 19.02 -17.42 17.73
C GLY A 808 18.90 -16.73 16.37
N TYR A 809 17.68 -16.55 15.89
CA TYR A 809 17.38 -15.96 14.56
C TYR A 809 17.56 -14.44 14.48
N PHE A 810 17.68 -13.79 15.65
CA PHE A 810 17.86 -12.35 15.83
C PHE A 810 19.14 -12.04 16.65
N ALA A 811 19.96 -13.05 16.94
CA ALA A 811 21.20 -12.90 17.68
C ALA A 811 22.38 -13.32 16.79
N PRO A 812 23.40 -12.48 16.61
CA PRO A 812 24.66 -12.95 16.06
C PRO A 812 25.36 -13.86 17.06
N THR A 813 26.15 -14.82 16.58
CA THR A 813 26.83 -15.75 17.46
C THR A 813 27.78 -15.01 18.39
N SER A 814 27.59 -15.26 19.68
CA SER A 814 28.34 -14.66 20.79
C SER A 814 29.79 -15.12 20.83
N ARG A 815 30.18 -16.12 20.03
CA ARG A 815 31.55 -16.67 19.94
C ARG A 815 32.60 -15.65 19.52
N TYR A 816 32.23 -14.61 18.78
CA TYR A 816 33.16 -13.62 18.23
C TYR A 816 33.00 -12.22 18.81
N GLY A 817 32.00 -11.98 19.66
CA GLY A 817 31.77 -10.68 20.28
C GLY A 817 30.30 -10.35 20.51
N THR A 818 30.04 -9.07 20.76
CA THR A 818 28.71 -8.51 20.97
C THR A 818 28.01 -8.22 19.63
N PRO A 819 26.68 -8.00 19.63
CA PRO A 819 25.94 -7.51 18.46
C PRO A 819 26.58 -6.29 17.78
N GLN A 820 27.01 -5.31 18.57
CA GLN A 820 27.69 -4.10 18.10
C GLN A 820 29.05 -4.41 17.45
N ASP A 821 29.74 -5.48 17.85
CA ASP A 821 31.01 -5.86 17.23
C ASP A 821 30.81 -6.43 15.83
N LEU A 822 29.70 -7.14 15.57
CA LEU A 822 29.32 -7.54 14.21
C LEU A 822 28.94 -6.31 13.37
N MET A 823 28.20 -5.36 13.93
CA MET A 823 27.93 -4.08 13.24
C MET A 823 29.23 -3.37 12.86
N ALA A 824 30.21 -3.33 13.76
CA ALA A 824 31.53 -2.75 13.47
C ALA A 824 32.28 -3.49 12.35
N LEU A 825 32.14 -4.81 12.23
CA LEU A 825 32.68 -5.58 11.11
C LEU A 825 32.05 -5.16 9.79
N ILE A 826 30.72 -5.09 9.73
CA ILE A 826 29.98 -4.71 8.51
C ILE A 826 30.27 -3.25 8.13
N ASP A 827 30.23 -2.34 9.10
CA ASP A 827 30.55 -0.92 8.92
C ASP A 827 31.96 -0.72 8.34
N THR A 828 32.95 -1.48 8.85
CA THR A 828 34.32 -1.46 8.32
C THR A 828 34.40 -1.96 6.88
N LEU A 829 33.66 -3.01 6.52
CA LEU A 829 33.63 -3.55 5.16
C LEU A 829 32.99 -2.53 4.19
N HIS A 830 31.86 -1.93 4.58
CA HIS A 830 31.18 -0.89 3.80
C HIS A 830 32.06 0.35 3.58
N GLN A 831 32.76 0.82 4.62
CA GLN A 831 33.72 1.93 4.50
C GLN A 831 34.89 1.60 3.55
N GLN A 832 35.21 0.32 3.34
CA GLN A 832 36.20 -0.13 2.37
C GLN A 832 35.62 -0.42 0.98
N GLY A 833 34.32 -0.19 0.78
CA GLY A 833 33.62 -0.40 -0.48
C GLY A 833 33.31 -1.87 -0.78
N ILE A 834 33.18 -2.70 0.25
CA ILE A 834 32.91 -4.13 0.17
C ILE A 834 31.49 -4.39 0.67
N GLY A 835 30.66 -5.03 -0.13
CA GLY A 835 29.31 -5.41 0.29
C GLY A 835 29.27 -6.68 1.13
N VAL A 836 28.23 -6.83 1.95
CA VAL A 836 28.04 -7.95 2.88
C VAL A 836 26.75 -8.70 2.55
N ILE A 837 26.90 -9.97 2.20
CA ILE A 837 25.81 -10.94 2.02
C ILE A 837 25.82 -11.85 3.26
N LEU A 838 24.64 -12.11 3.83
CA LEU A 838 24.50 -13.06 4.92
C LEU A 838 23.84 -14.35 4.42
N ASP A 839 24.43 -15.47 4.76
CA ASP A 839 23.78 -16.77 4.62
C ASP A 839 22.73 -16.94 5.72
N TRP A 840 21.47 -17.02 5.31
CA TRP A 840 20.30 -17.04 6.17
C TRP A 840 19.55 -18.36 6.00
N VAL A 841 19.23 -19.00 7.13
CA VAL A 841 18.80 -20.40 7.18
C VAL A 841 17.35 -20.52 7.66
N PRO A 842 16.35 -20.42 6.75
CA PRO A 842 14.94 -20.62 7.08
C PRO A 842 14.46 -22.05 6.80
N SER A 843 15.33 -22.92 6.29
CA SER A 843 15.01 -24.25 5.77
C SER A 843 14.77 -25.27 6.89
N HIS A 844 15.58 -25.19 7.96
CA HIS A 844 15.56 -26.12 9.09
C HIS A 844 16.15 -25.51 10.37
N PHE A 845 15.97 -26.19 11.51
CA PHE A 845 16.49 -25.79 12.83
C PHE A 845 16.74 -27.01 13.74
N PRO A 846 17.61 -26.92 14.76
CA PRO A 846 17.92 -28.06 15.62
C PRO A 846 16.82 -28.33 16.65
N THR A 847 16.79 -29.55 17.19
CA THR A 847 15.78 -29.99 18.17
C THR A 847 16.23 -29.83 19.63
N ASP A 848 17.25 -29.01 19.89
CA ASP A 848 17.71 -28.71 21.25
C ASP A 848 16.57 -28.19 22.13
N GLU A 849 16.42 -28.74 23.35
CA GLU A 849 15.29 -28.44 24.24
C GLU A 849 15.17 -26.95 24.59
N HIS A 850 16.28 -26.22 24.71
CA HIS A 850 16.24 -24.78 24.98
C HIS A 850 15.81 -23.93 23.77
N GLY A 851 15.84 -24.49 22.55
CA GLY A 851 15.50 -23.80 21.30
C GLY A 851 14.03 -23.96 20.87
N LEU A 852 13.78 -23.87 19.57
CA LEU A 852 12.42 -23.81 19.00
C LEU A 852 11.64 -25.13 19.05
N GLY A 853 12.32 -26.28 19.09
CA GLY A 853 11.65 -27.59 19.05
C GLY A 853 10.75 -27.80 20.26
N PHE A 854 9.51 -28.25 20.04
CA PHE A 854 8.53 -28.51 21.11
C PHE A 854 8.38 -27.32 22.08
N PHE A 855 8.31 -26.09 21.55
CA PHE A 855 8.51 -24.85 22.28
C PHE A 855 7.61 -24.70 23.52
N ASP A 856 6.31 -24.97 23.36
CA ASP A 856 5.30 -24.81 24.40
C ASP A 856 4.64 -26.13 24.82
N GLY A 857 5.32 -27.25 24.56
CA GLY A 857 4.78 -28.59 24.75
C GLY A 857 4.00 -29.14 23.56
N THR A 858 4.09 -28.46 22.40
CA THR A 858 3.51 -28.91 21.12
C THR A 858 4.47 -28.61 19.95
N HIS A 859 4.19 -29.20 18.79
CA HIS A 859 4.88 -28.90 17.52
C HIS A 859 4.43 -27.55 16.96
N LEU A 860 5.04 -26.49 17.50
CA LEU A 860 4.65 -25.09 17.26
C LEU A 860 5.33 -24.52 16.01
N PHE A 861 6.66 -24.57 15.96
CA PHE A 861 7.46 -24.05 14.85
C PHE A 861 7.65 -25.10 13.75
N GLU A 862 7.66 -26.38 14.12
CA GLU A 862 7.77 -27.55 13.26
C GLU A 862 6.40 -28.18 12.92
N HIS A 863 6.40 -29.12 11.99
CA HIS A 863 5.23 -29.98 11.77
C HIS A 863 5.19 -31.13 12.79
N GLU A 864 3.98 -31.50 13.23
CA GLU A 864 3.76 -32.68 14.08
C GLU A 864 4.07 -33.99 13.36
N ASP A 865 3.76 -34.09 12.07
CA ASP A 865 4.09 -35.27 11.28
C ASP A 865 5.59 -35.27 10.91
N PRO A 866 6.39 -36.25 11.37
CA PRO A 866 7.83 -36.31 11.07
C PRO A 866 8.16 -36.47 9.58
N ARG A 867 7.24 -36.96 8.75
CA ARG A 867 7.41 -37.04 7.28
C ARG A 867 7.45 -35.66 6.64
N ARG A 868 6.89 -34.64 7.30
CA ARG A 868 6.93 -33.23 6.89
C ARG A 868 7.87 -32.38 7.76
N GLY A 869 7.99 -32.72 9.04
CA GLY A 869 8.63 -31.88 10.06
C GLY A 869 10.09 -32.17 10.36
N PHE A 870 10.73 -33.15 9.73
CA PHE A 870 12.09 -33.57 10.11
C PHE A 870 12.98 -33.97 8.94
N HIS A 871 14.15 -33.33 8.77
CA HIS A 871 15.09 -33.63 7.68
C HIS A 871 15.98 -34.84 8.02
N PRO A 872 15.89 -35.96 7.28
CA PRO A 872 16.54 -37.21 7.66
C PRO A 872 18.07 -37.16 7.56
N ASP A 873 18.61 -36.48 6.55
CA ASP A 873 20.07 -36.41 6.33
C ASP A 873 20.78 -35.44 7.31
N TRP A 874 20.06 -34.44 7.83
CA TRP A 874 20.63 -33.39 8.67
C TRP A 874 20.31 -33.55 10.16
N GLY A 875 19.33 -34.40 10.49
CA GLY A 875 18.89 -34.61 11.87
C GLY A 875 18.28 -33.37 12.51
N SER A 876 17.53 -32.58 11.73
CA SER A 876 16.98 -31.28 12.14
C SER A 876 15.48 -31.16 11.85
N ALA A 877 14.78 -30.32 12.60
CA ALA A 877 13.37 -30.01 12.36
C ALA A 877 13.20 -29.06 11.15
N ILE A 878 12.05 -29.14 10.49
CA ILE A 878 11.66 -28.30 9.35
C ILE A 878 10.55 -27.36 9.80
N PHE A 879 10.65 -26.07 9.44
CA PHE A 879 9.63 -25.08 9.75
C PHE A 879 8.29 -25.41 9.11
N ASN A 880 7.22 -25.19 9.88
CA ASN A 880 5.86 -25.27 9.40
C ASN A 880 5.46 -23.99 8.67
N TYR A 881 5.83 -23.91 7.39
CA TYR A 881 5.47 -22.78 6.53
C TYR A 881 3.95 -22.65 6.33
N GLY A 882 3.12 -23.60 6.77
CA GLY A 882 1.66 -23.47 6.74
C GLY A 882 1.11 -22.58 7.86
N ARG A 883 1.86 -22.39 8.96
CA ARG A 883 1.45 -21.52 10.06
C ARG A 883 1.80 -20.07 9.78
N HIS A 884 0.82 -19.20 9.94
CA HIS A 884 0.94 -17.77 9.68
C HIS A 884 1.98 -17.13 10.61
N GLU A 885 1.97 -17.49 11.88
CA GLU A 885 2.86 -17.00 12.92
C GLU A 885 4.33 -17.34 12.63
N VAL A 886 4.58 -18.55 12.12
CA VAL A 886 5.92 -19.01 11.70
C VAL A 886 6.40 -18.22 10.49
N ARG A 887 5.51 -17.90 9.53
CA ARG A 887 5.85 -17.00 8.41
C ARG A 887 6.23 -15.62 8.93
N SER A 888 5.46 -15.04 9.85
CA SER A 888 5.78 -13.73 10.45
C SER A 888 7.12 -13.74 11.19
N PHE A 889 7.44 -14.82 11.91
CA PHE A 889 8.73 -15.02 12.56
C PHE A 889 9.90 -14.99 11.55
N LEU A 890 9.82 -15.81 10.50
CA LEU A 890 10.88 -15.89 9.48
C LEU A 890 10.99 -14.61 8.64
N LEU A 891 9.87 -14.01 8.23
CA LEU A 891 9.88 -12.71 7.56
C LEU A 891 10.56 -11.64 8.42
N SER A 892 10.25 -11.62 9.72
CA SER A 892 10.87 -10.70 10.66
C SER A 892 12.37 -10.96 10.83
N SER A 893 12.82 -12.22 10.84
CA SER A 893 14.25 -12.58 10.90
C SER A 893 15.01 -12.06 9.67
N ALA A 894 14.48 -12.24 8.46
CA ALA A 894 15.11 -11.70 7.25
C ALA A 894 15.22 -10.17 7.29
N PHE A 895 14.13 -9.49 7.67
CA PHE A 895 14.10 -8.02 7.79
C PHE A 895 15.07 -7.50 8.84
N PHE A 896 15.21 -8.21 9.95
CA PHE A 896 16.10 -7.83 11.04
C PHE A 896 17.55 -7.64 10.56
N TRP A 897 18.07 -8.59 9.78
CA TRP A 897 19.44 -8.52 9.27
C TRP A 897 19.64 -7.40 8.24
N LEU A 898 18.67 -7.18 7.36
CA LEU A 898 18.72 -6.12 6.35
C LEU A 898 18.57 -4.72 6.98
N GLU A 899 17.71 -4.58 7.99
CA GLU A 899 17.36 -3.30 8.60
C GLU A 899 18.32 -2.90 9.73
N CYS A 900 18.66 -3.83 10.63
CA CYS A 900 19.44 -3.51 11.83
C CYS A 900 20.95 -3.67 11.63
N TYR A 901 21.38 -4.55 10.73
CA TYR A 901 22.80 -4.83 10.46
C TYR A 901 23.28 -4.32 9.10
N HIS A 902 22.41 -3.65 8.34
CA HIS A 902 22.71 -3.12 7.01
C HIS A 902 23.21 -4.18 6.00
N ALA A 903 22.87 -5.46 6.16
CA ALA A 903 23.24 -6.47 5.16
C ALA A 903 22.75 -6.06 3.76
N ASP A 904 23.61 -6.19 2.75
CA ASP A 904 23.32 -5.82 1.36
C ASP A 904 22.50 -6.88 0.62
N GLY A 905 22.36 -8.03 1.25
CA GLY A 905 21.26 -8.93 1.01
C GLY A 905 21.47 -10.29 1.68
N ILE A 906 20.60 -11.23 1.33
CA ILE A 906 20.54 -12.53 1.98
C ILE A 906 20.58 -13.68 0.97
N ARG A 907 21.46 -14.63 1.23
CA ARG A 907 21.46 -15.93 0.56
C ARG A 907 20.57 -16.86 1.37
N VAL A 908 19.55 -17.40 0.73
CA VAL A 908 18.58 -18.30 1.36
C VAL A 908 19.08 -19.72 1.20
N ASP A 909 19.38 -20.35 2.33
CA ASP A 909 19.88 -21.70 2.42
C ASP A 909 18.85 -22.75 1.99
N ALA A 910 19.35 -23.76 1.29
CA ALA A 910 18.66 -24.98 0.92
C ALA A 910 17.24 -24.78 0.35
N VAL A 911 17.06 -23.82 -0.56
CA VAL A 911 15.76 -23.56 -1.21
C VAL A 911 15.19 -24.83 -1.85
N ALA A 912 16.05 -25.70 -2.38
CA ALA A 912 15.63 -26.99 -2.93
C ALA A 912 14.93 -27.90 -1.89
N SER A 913 15.41 -27.97 -0.65
CA SER A 913 14.78 -28.78 0.40
C SER A 913 13.44 -28.18 0.83
N MET A 914 13.30 -26.85 0.74
CA MET A 914 12.04 -26.17 1.01
C MET A 914 11.00 -26.47 -0.07
N LEU A 915 11.39 -26.50 -1.36
CA LEU A 915 10.49 -26.63 -2.50
C LEU A 915 9.88 -28.03 -2.68
N TYR A 916 10.55 -29.07 -2.19
CA TYR A 916 10.18 -30.46 -2.46
C TYR A 916 9.90 -31.25 -1.17
N LEU A 917 8.70 -31.82 -1.07
CA LEU A 917 8.29 -32.68 0.05
C LEU A 917 9.04 -34.02 0.08
N ASP A 918 9.57 -34.45 -1.06
CA ASP A 918 10.34 -35.69 -1.23
C ASP A 918 11.87 -35.49 -1.18
N TYR A 919 12.35 -34.29 -0.84
CA TYR A 919 13.78 -34.02 -0.76
C TYR A 919 14.46 -34.91 0.29
N SER A 920 15.52 -35.64 -0.10
CA SER A 920 16.23 -36.61 0.74
C SER A 920 15.36 -37.73 1.33
N ARG A 921 14.26 -38.11 0.66
CA ARG A 921 13.35 -39.17 1.12
C ARG A 921 13.11 -40.24 0.05
N LYS A 922 12.84 -41.47 0.49
CA LYS A 922 12.43 -42.57 -0.39
C LYS A 922 10.90 -42.62 -0.54
N GLU A 923 10.44 -43.37 -1.53
CA GLU A 923 9.01 -43.64 -1.73
C GLU A 923 8.38 -44.24 -0.47
N GLY A 924 7.27 -43.66 -0.01
CA GLY A 924 6.60 -44.02 1.25
C GLY A 924 7.08 -43.28 2.49
N GLU A 925 8.16 -42.50 2.42
CA GLU A 925 8.70 -41.70 3.54
C GLU A 925 8.25 -40.22 3.50
N TRP A 926 7.42 -39.83 2.51
CA TRP A 926 6.91 -38.47 2.31
C TRP A 926 5.41 -38.48 1.95
N GLU A 927 4.76 -37.32 2.03
CA GLU A 927 3.35 -37.15 1.64
C GLU A 927 3.20 -36.13 0.52
N PRO A 928 2.35 -36.40 -0.50
CA PRO A 928 2.08 -35.43 -1.55
C PRO A 928 1.23 -34.26 -1.06
N ASN A 929 1.33 -33.14 -1.77
CA ASN A 929 0.48 -31.97 -1.53
C ASN A 929 -0.98 -32.25 -1.90
N ALA A 930 -1.87 -31.29 -1.61
CA ALA A 930 -3.31 -31.41 -1.85
C ALA A 930 -3.70 -31.70 -3.31
N PHE A 931 -2.80 -31.53 -4.28
CA PHE A 931 -3.00 -31.84 -5.70
C PHE A 931 -2.27 -33.11 -6.17
N GLY A 932 -1.68 -33.88 -5.25
CA GLY A 932 -0.95 -35.11 -5.57
C GLY A 932 0.51 -34.88 -6.03
N GLY A 933 1.00 -33.65 -5.99
CA GLY A 933 2.38 -33.30 -6.38
C GLY A 933 3.38 -33.36 -5.24
N ARG A 934 4.68 -33.31 -5.58
CA ARG A 934 5.80 -33.26 -4.62
C ARG A 934 6.19 -31.86 -4.18
N GLU A 935 5.56 -30.84 -4.76
CA GLU A 935 5.84 -29.43 -4.48
C GLU A 935 5.29 -29.02 -3.12
N ASN A 936 6.13 -28.38 -2.29
CA ASN A 936 5.72 -27.81 -1.02
C ASN A 936 5.08 -26.43 -1.26
N LEU A 937 3.76 -26.40 -1.38
CA LEU A 937 3.01 -25.19 -1.73
C LEU A 937 3.14 -24.11 -0.66
N GLU A 938 3.21 -24.49 0.63
CA GLU A 938 3.32 -23.53 1.72
C GLU A 938 4.69 -22.83 1.71
N ALA A 939 5.77 -23.58 1.43
CA ALA A 939 7.11 -23.02 1.27
C ALA A 939 7.22 -22.13 0.02
N ILE A 940 6.61 -22.53 -1.11
CA ILE A 940 6.58 -21.72 -2.34
C ILE A 940 5.89 -20.37 -2.09
N ASP A 941 4.75 -20.38 -1.41
CA ASP A 941 4.01 -19.16 -1.05
C ASP A 941 4.84 -18.27 -0.12
N PHE A 942 5.47 -18.87 0.89
CA PHE A 942 6.38 -18.17 1.79
C PHE A 942 7.55 -17.50 1.04
N LEU A 943 8.26 -18.21 0.17
CA LEU A 943 9.39 -17.68 -0.59
C LEU A 943 8.98 -16.52 -1.52
N LYS A 944 7.82 -16.65 -2.18
CA LYS A 944 7.27 -15.56 -3.00
C LYS A 944 6.96 -14.33 -2.16
N ARG A 945 6.37 -14.54 -0.98
CA ARG A 945 6.04 -13.45 -0.05
C ARG A 945 7.29 -12.79 0.50
N LEU A 946 8.26 -13.58 0.95
CA LEU A 946 9.57 -13.13 1.43
C LEU A 946 10.22 -12.18 0.42
N ASN A 947 10.38 -12.63 -0.82
CA ASN A 947 10.99 -11.80 -1.86
C ASN A 947 10.15 -10.54 -2.15
N THR A 948 8.82 -10.68 -2.24
CA THR A 948 7.94 -9.53 -2.50
C THR A 948 8.05 -8.46 -1.42
N GLU A 949 8.04 -8.86 -0.14
CA GLU A 949 8.13 -7.93 0.99
C GLU A 949 9.56 -7.34 1.12
N ILE A 950 10.62 -8.13 0.91
CA ILE A 950 12.01 -7.64 0.93
C ILE A 950 12.22 -6.57 -0.16
N TYR A 951 11.89 -6.85 -1.42
CA TYR A 951 12.12 -5.87 -2.50
C TYR A 951 11.20 -4.64 -2.40
N ALA A 952 10.06 -4.76 -1.70
CA ALA A 952 9.21 -3.62 -1.40
C ALA A 952 9.83 -2.70 -0.32
N ALA A 953 10.45 -3.27 0.72
CA ALA A 953 11.04 -2.53 1.83
C ALA A 953 12.48 -2.05 1.54
N PHE A 954 13.26 -2.86 0.84
CA PHE A 954 14.68 -2.68 0.55
C PHE A 954 14.92 -2.87 -0.96
N PRO A 955 14.59 -1.87 -1.80
CA PRO A 955 14.69 -1.99 -3.26
C PRO A 955 16.14 -2.04 -3.78
N ASP A 956 17.11 -1.88 -2.88
CA ASP A 956 18.54 -1.74 -3.10
C ASP A 956 19.36 -2.92 -2.53
N VAL A 957 18.70 -4.01 -2.13
CA VAL A 957 19.34 -5.29 -1.74
C VAL A 957 19.06 -6.37 -2.79
N GLN A 958 19.72 -7.51 -2.67
CA GLN A 958 19.44 -8.70 -3.47
C GLN A 958 19.12 -9.92 -2.59
N THR A 959 18.44 -10.89 -3.18
CA THR A 959 18.20 -12.21 -2.58
C THR A 959 18.75 -13.29 -3.50
N TRP A 960 19.50 -14.24 -2.92
CA TRP A 960 20.13 -15.33 -3.65
C TRP A 960 19.52 -16.65 -3.22
N ALA A 961 19.11 -17.47 -4.19
CA ALA A 961 18.60 -18.80 -3.94
C ALA A 961 19.72 -19.85 -4.06
N GLU A 962 19.98 -20.58 -2.98
CA GLU A 962 20.61 -21.90 -3.07
C GLU A 962 19.56 -22.92 -3.51
N GLU A 963 19.27 -22.93 -4.81
CA GLU A 963 18.33 -23.87 -5.41
C GLU A 963 19.12 -24.79 -6.35
N SER A 964 19.32 -26.03 -5.91
CA SER A 964 20.23 -27.00 -6.53
C SER A 964 19.60 -27.92 -7.58
N THR A 965 18.34 -27.68 -7.96
CA THR A 965 17.61 -28.50 -8.92
C THR A 965 17.26 -27.73 -10.20
N ALA A 966 16.43 -28.34 -11.05
CA ALA A 966 15.94 -27.76 -12.29
C ALA A 966 14.67 -26.90 -12.10
N TRP A 967 14.38 -26.40 -10.89
CA TRP A 967 13.21 -25.54 -10.67
C TRP A 967 13.27 -24.32 -11.60
N PRO A 968 12.24 -24.08 -12.43
CA PRO A 968 12.26 -22.97 -13.37
C PRO A 968 11.80 -21.66 -12.72
N MET A 969 12.27 -20.54 -13.26
CA MET A 969 11.85 -19.19 -12.90
C MET A 969 12.14 -18.80 -11.45
N VAL A 970 13.21 -19.34 -10.85
CA VAL A 970 13.62 -19.02 -9.47
C VAL A 970 13.93 -17.53 -9.34
N SER A 971 14.74 -17.00 -10.27
CA SER A 971 15.19 -15.60 -10.28
C SER A 971 14.28 -14.67 -11.12
N ARG A 972 13.01 -15.05 -11.27
CA ARG A 972 12.02 -14.31 -12.06
C ARG A 972 10.93 -13.71 -11.15
N PRO A 973 10.33 -12.57 -11.55
CA PRO A 973 9.32 -11.91 -10.72
C PRO A 973 8.11 -12.79 -10.40
N THR A 974 7.54 -12.60 -9.22
CA THR A 974 6.39 -13.38 -8.73
C THR A 974 5.14 -13.22 -9.61
N TYR A 975 4.91 -12.03 -10.16
CA TYR A 975 3.79 -11.77 -11.09
C TYR A 975 3.95 -12.49 -12.44
N ALA A 976 5.15 -12.94 -12.79
CA ALA A 976 5.43 -13.74 -13.99
C ALA A 976 5.42 -15.25 -13.69
N GLY A 977 5.03 -15.65 -12.47
CA GLY A 977 5.02 -17.04 -12.01
C GLY A 977 6.32 -17.51 -11.35
N GLY A 978 7.34 -16.65 -11.21
CA GLY A 978 8.60 -17.00 -10.57
C GLY A 978 8.59 -16.97 -9.03
N LEU A 979 9.70 -17.35 -8.40
CA LEU A 979 9.85 -17.31 -6.93
C LEU A 979 10.23 -15.93 -6.39
N GLY A 980 10.65 -15.02 -7.28
CA GLY A 980 10.95 -13.63 -6.93
C GLY A 980 12.39 -13.37 -6.49
N PHE A 981 13.29 -14.36 -6.52
CA PHE A 981 14.69 -14.13 -6.17
C PHE A 981 15.38 -13.21 -7.18
N GLY A 982 16.43 -12.51 -6.73
CA GLY A 982 17.28 -11.72 -7.61
C GLY A 982 18.22 -12.61 -8.42
N LEU A 983 18.82 -13.59 -7.75
CA LEU A 983 19.89 -14.44 -8.26
C LEU A 983 19.70 -15.91 -7.83
N LYS A 984 20.20 -16.86 -8.64
CA LYS A 984 20.17 -18.31 -8.38
C LYS A 984 21.58 -18.89 -8.51
N TRP A 985 21.97 -19.81 -7.65
CA TRP A 985 23.21 -20.59 -7.82
C TRP A 985 23.15 -21.49 -9.08
N ASP A 986 24.23 -21.48 -9.87
CA ASP A 986 24.41 -22.33 -11.05
C ASP A 986 25.10 -23.64 -10.67
N MET A 987 24.35 -24.54 -10.03
CA MET A 987 24.87 -25.84 -9.59
C MET A 987 25.23 -26.76 -10.77
N GLY A 988 24.56 -26.59 -11.91
CA GLY A 988 24.87 -27.31 -13.14
C GLY A 988 26.26 -26.94 -13.67
N TRP A 989 26.57 -25.65 -13.77
CA TRP A 989 27.91 -25.17 -14.11
C TRP A 989 28.96 -25.71 -13.15
N MET A 990 28.70 -25.61 -11.84
CA MET A 990 29.66 -26.01 -10.82
C MET A 990 29.98 -27.52 -10.91
N HIS A 991 28.97 -28.38 -11.00
CA HIS A 991 29.15 -29.82 -11.12
C HIS A 991 29.92 -30.22 -12.38
N ASP A 992 29.45 -29.78 -13.55
CA ASP A 992 30.02 -30.15 -14.84
C ASP A 992 31.46 -29.64 -14.98
N THR A 993 31.71 -28.41 -14.53
CA THR A 993 33.04 -27.79 -14.63
C THR A 993 34.04 -28.48 -13.69
N LEU A 994 33.67 -28.77 -12.44
CA LEU A 994 34.57 -29.46 -11.51
C LEU A 994 34.90 -30.88 -11.98
N GLU A 995 33.93 -31.60 -12.52
CA GLU A 995 34.13 -32.94 -13.06
C GLU A 995 35.04 -32.89 -14.31
N TYR A 996 34.86 -31.91 -15.19
CA TYR A 996 35.75 -31.67 -16.34
C TYR A 996 37.21 -31.43 -15.90
N PHE A 997 37.42 -30.59 -14.89
CA PHE A 997 38.76 -30.24 -14.41
C PHE A 997 39.41 -31.35 -13.56
N ARG A 998 38.64 -32.24 -12.94
CA ARG A 998 39.14 -33.43 -12.23
C ARG A 998 39.84 -34.43 -13.16
N ARG A 999 39.48 -34.45 -14.45
CA ARG A 999 40.08 -35.37 -15.44
C ARG A 999 41.45 -34.92 -15.90
N ASP A 1000 42.34 -35.88 -16.11
CA ASP A 1000 43.63 -35.66 -16.77
C ASP A 1000 43.43 -34.87 -18.09
N PRO A 1001 44.23 -33.82 -18.35
CA PRO A 1001 44.10 -33.01 -19.55
C PRO A 1001 43.99 -33.81 -20.87
N ILE A 1002 44.63 -34.97 -20.99
CA ILE A 1002 44.56 -35.79 -22.21
C ILE A 1002 43.15 -36.36 -22.48
N HIS A 1003 42.35 -36.57 -21.44
CA HIS A 1003 41.00 -37.15 -21.54
C HIS A 1003 39.91 -36.09 -21.80
N ARG A 1004 40.19 -34.81 -21.51
CA ARG A 1004 39.22 -33.72 -21.63
C ARG A 1004 38.64 -33.53 -23.04
N ARG A 1005 39.37 -33.93 -24.08
CA ARG A 1005 38.91 -33.88 -25.48
C ARG A 1005 37.59 -34.64 -25.73
N TYR A 1006 37.27 -35.63 -24.89
CA TYR A 1006 36.06 -36.43 -24.99
C TYR A 1006 34.89 -35.86 -24.17
N HIS A 1007 35.14 -34.82 -23.37
CA HIS A 1007 34.21 -34.28 -22.37
C HIS A 1007 33.94 -32.77 -22.54
N HIS A 1008 34.31 -32.16 -23.67
CA HIS A 1008 34.03 -30.73 -23.90
C HIS A 1008 32.55 -30.35 -23.79
N GLY A 1009 31.64 -31.32 -23.93
CA GLY A 1009 30.21 -31.15 -23.63
C GLY A 1009 29.96 -30.54 -22.25
N GLU A 1010 30.69 -30.97 -21.22
CA GLU A 1010 30.54 -30.50 -19.83
C GLU A 1010 30.86 -29.00 -19.68
N LEU A 1011 31.79 -28.45 -20.47
CA LEU A 1011 32.05 -27.00 -20.49
C LEU A 1011 31.04 -26.22 -21.34
N THR A 1012 30.60 -26.80 -22.45
CA THR A 1012 29.77 -26.08 -23.45
C THR A 1012 28.27 -26.13 -23.16
N PHE A 1013 27.80 -27.12 -22.38
CA PHE A 1013 26.38 -27.35 -22.13
C PHE A 1013 25.70 -26.15 -21.46
N ARG A 1014 26.40 -25.46 -20.55
CA ARG A 1014 25.91 -24.25 -19.89
C ARG A 1014 25.42 -23.18 -20.88
N ALA A 1015 26.05 -23.05 -22.04
CA ALA A 1015 25.65 -22.05 -23.04
C ALA A 1015 24.19 -22.20 -23.52
N LEU A 1016 23.58 -23.37 -23.34
CA LEU A 1016 22.17 -23.61 -23.67
C LEU A 1016 21.19 -22.99 -22.65
N TYR A 1017 21.59 -22.84 -21.38
CA TYR A 1017 20.71 -22.34 -20.32
C TYR A 1017 21.23 -21.12 -19.57
N ALA A 1018 22.45 -20.64 -19.83
CA ALA A 1018 23.11 -19.55 -19.08
C ALA A 1018 22.26 -18.27 -18.90
N PHE A 1019 21.26 -18.05 -19.75
CA PHE A 1019 20.40 -16.86 -19.74
C PHE A 1019 18.95 -17.13 -19.29
N THR A 1020 18.63 -18.37 -18.86
CA THR A 1020 17.27 -18.74 -18.40
C THR A 1020 16.97 -18.19 -17.01
N GLU A 1021 17.99 -18.01 -16.17
CA GLU A 1021 17.96 -17.37 -14.85
C GLU A 1021 19.00 -16.23 -14.79
N ASN A 1022 19.04 -15.50 -13.67
CA ASN A 1022 20.17 -14.66 -13.31
C ASN A 1022 21.08 -15.51 -12.41
N PHE A 1023 22.14 -16.07 -12.98
CA PHE A 1023 22.98 -17.06 -12.30
C PHE A 1023 24.17 -16.41 -11.57
N VAL A 1024 24.49 -16.97 -10.40
CA VAL A 1024 25.80 -16.83 -9.74
C VAL A 1024 26.55 -18.14 -9.91
N LEU A 1025 27.88 -18.10 -10.10
CA LEU A 1025 28.73 -19.27 -10.35
C LEU A 1025 29.40 -19.73 -9.04
N PRO A 1026 28.84 -20.70 -8.29
CA PRO A 1026 29.33 -21.03 -6.95
C PRO A 1026 30.53 -21.99 -6.98
N LEU A 1027 31.55 -21.70 -6.18
CA LEU A 1027 32.53 -22.67 -5.70
C LEU A 1027 32.52 -22.59 -4.17
N SER A 1028 31.39 -22.98 -3.57
CA SER A 1028 31.06 -22.75 -2.16
C SER A 1028 31.61 -23.82 -1.22
N HIS A 1029 31.40 -23.62 0.08
CA HIS A 1029 31.77 -24.52 1.16
C HIS A 1029 31.27 -25.97 0.93
N ASP A 1030 30.10 -26.14 0.31
CA ASP A 1030 29.53 -27.43 -0.09
C ASP A 1030 30.50 -28.29 -0.92
N GLU A 1031 31.42 -27.65 -1.64
CA GLU A 1031 32.43 -28.29 -2.48
C GLU A 1031 33.76 -28.58 -1.77
N VAL A 1032 33.87 -28.35 -0.47
CA VAL A 1032 35.09 -28.73 0.28
C VAL A 1032 34.81 -29.57 1.52
N VAL A 1033 33.53 -29.91 1.75
CA VAL A 1033 33.05 -30.65 2.92
C VAL A 1033 32.74 -32.11 2.59
N HIS A 1034 32.22 -32.88 3.55
CA HIS A 1034 31.83 -34.30 3.39
C HIS A 1034 32.87 -35.20 2.72
N GLY A 1035 34.17 -34.96 2.97
CA GLY A 1035 35.26 -35.75 2.41
C GLY A 1035 35.57 -35.50 0.93
N LYS A 1036 34.94 -34.49 0.31
CA LYS A 1036 35.19 -34.15 -1.11
C LYS A 1036 36.57 -33.50 -1.37
N GLY A 1037 37.27 -33.06 -0.31
CA GLY A 1037 38.63 -32.48 -0.37
C GLY A 1037 38.69 -31.04 -0.92
N SER A 1038 39.85 -30.39 -0.81
CA SER A 1038 40.05 -29.03 -1.34
C SER A 1038 39.95 -29.00 -2.87
N LEU A 1039 39.60 -27.85 -3.45
CA LEU A 1039 39.58 -27.67 -4.91
C LEU A 1039 40.92 -28.06 -5.55
N LEU A 1040 42.05 -27.76 -4.90
CA LEU A 1040 43.37 -28.17 -5.37
C LEU A 1040 43.54 -29.70 -5.35
N GLY A 1041 43.10 -30.36 -4.28
CA GLY A 1041 43.20 -31.81 -4.13
C GLY A 1041 42.37 -32.60 -5.15
N ARG A 1042 41.35 -31.95 -5.75
CA ARG A 1042 40.54 -32.53 -6.83
C ARG A 1042 41.19 -32.43 -8.21
N MET A 1043 42.26 -31.66 -8.37
CA MET A 1043 42.93 -31.52 -9.66
C MET A 1043 43.87 -32.72 -9.93
N PRO A 1044 44.01 -33.15 -11.20
CA PRO A 1044 44.89 -34.26 -11.56
C PRO A 1044 46.36 -33.83 -11.59
N GLY A 1045 47.26 -34.81 -11.50
CA GLY A 1045 48.70 -34.63 -11.69
C GLY A 1045 49.49 -34.31 -10.41
N ASP A 1046 50.73 -33.88 -10.61
CA ASP A 1046 51.62 -33.38 -9.55
C ASP A 1046 51.18 -31.98 -9.06
N ASP A 1047 51.84 -31.47 -8.02
CA ASP A 1047 51.45 -30.19 -7.41
C ASP A 1047 51.47 -29.02 -8.41
N TRP A 1048 52.45 -28.96 -9.32
CA TRP A 1048 52.49 -27.91 -10.32
C TRP A 1048 51.31 -28.00 -11.28
N GLN A 1049 50.99 -29.21 -11.76
CA GLN A 1049 49.85 -29.47 -12.63
C GLN A 1049 48.53 -29.16 -11.92
N ARG A 1050 48.40 -29.50 -10.64
CA ARG A 1050 47.22 -29.20 -9.84
C ARG A 1050 46.97 -27.69 -9.72
N PHE A 1051 48.00 -26.93 -9.41
CA PHE A 1051 47.90 -25.47 -9.36
C PHE A 1051 47.61 -24.87 -10.75
N ALA A 1052 48.18 -25.42 -11.82
CA ALA A 1052 47.88 -24.98 -13.18
C ALA A 1052 46.42 -25.23 -13.56
N ASN A 1053 45.87 -26.39 -13.20
CA ASN A 1053 44.47 -26.73 -13.42
C ASN A 1053 43.52 -25.86 -12.60
N LEU A 1054 43.84 -25.58 -11.33
CA LEU A 1054 43.04 -24.69 -10.49
C LEU A 1054 43.01 -23.26 -11.05
N ARG A 1055 44.16 -22.73 -11.50
CA ARG A 1055 44.20 -21.43 -12.18
C ARG A 1055 43.38 -21.42 -13.45
N ALA A 1056 43.42 -22.50 -14.24
CA ALA A 1056 42.63 -22.62 -15.45
C ALA A 1056 41.11 -22.68 -15.16
N LEU A 1057 40.71 -23.38 -14.09
CA LEU A 1057 39.32 -23.40 -13.60
C LEU A 1057 38.84 -21.99 -13.24
N LEU A 1058 39.58 -21.28 -12.38
CA LEU A 1058 39.22 -19.93 -11.96
C LEU A 1058 39.24 -18.94 -13.13
N ALA A 1059 40.26 -19.00 -14.00
CA ALA A 1059 40.30 -18.19 -15.22
C ALA A 1059 39.08 -18.45 -16.12
N THR A 1060 38.62 -19.71 -16.21
CA THR A 1060 37.40 -20.06 -16.94
C THR A 1060 36.17 -19.44 -16.29
N GLN A 1061 36.04 -19.49 -14.96
CA GLN A 1061 34.95 -18.86 -14.21
C GLN A 1061 34.85 -17.35 -14.49
N PHE A 1062 35.96 -16.62 -14.36
CA PHE A 1062 36.02 -15.18 -14.60
C PHE A 1062 35.86 -14.78 -16.08
N ALA A 1063 36.22 -15.66 -17.01
CA ALA A 1063 36.07 -15.43 -18.44
C ALA A 1063 34.70 -15.86 -19.00
N GLN A 1064 33.81 -16.44 -18.19
CA GLN A 1064 32.50 -16.87 -18.68
C GLN A 1064 31.63 -15.67 -19.06
N PRO A 1065 30.99 -15.69 -20.24
CA PRO A 1065 29.98 -14.71 -20.58
C PRO A 1065 28.74 -14.91 -19.71
N GLY A 1066 28.21 -13.83 -19.15
CA GLY A 1066 27.07 -13.81 -18.25
C GLY A 1066 26.73 -12.40 -17.85
#